data_AF-A0A820V6U5-F1
#
_entry.id   AF-A0A820V6U5-F1
#
_cell.length_a   1.000
_cell.length_b   1.000
_cell.length_c   1.000
_cell.angle_alpha   90.00
_cell.angle_beta   90.00
_cell.angle_gamma   90.00
#
_symmetry.space_group_name_H-M   'P 1'
#
loop_
_entity.id
_entity.type
_entity.pdbx_description
1 polymer ?
#
loop_
_entity_poly.entity_id
_entity_poly.type
_entity_poly.pdbx_seq_one_letter_code
_entity_poly.pdbx_strand_id
1 'polypeptide(L)'
;MVLFVLEEDHFGGGQLQIIRLSDILKNLSLQTKEKLLKNKIRINIPEEFQRSSNIDHINVPILIDHDRIRYRCDIISEENNEELNELNSIINKTEKYIPKLNKYTMIILNNQTYLHARTKIFDSRRHLLRIRFNRSLPYNIFSIIDQTKFLPEYLTFSNEFYNYFDSQHQILYQILNLIVKQYSQPTDLGKEIRQTFQFNSKIHHILTQLNIHRSNFQIGTYRPDIIFGHENLFKMNGIYSFEPKIREINARFPFNGYFLSAIENNKLFDKTTNYSIEQFILELHQDEIEQLSDEILELFIKNHQLNYINDLRTIFILHDKRIFSLLSNQQFLYALLNNSQDQFKQSIPITYIINKIPYYLKDSIINNKQDWCIKPNSAGKGENIIMGTDVKLDEWTCQLLDSNHEQWIVQQYIPCIQYKSMNISGMLFCFNDQCFNIGLIRISPHKIVNICNGGYFIRPYVHREYIHSMEDGSILTKEKLHEQLVELKSIDNQWNQNVYLSLSSDSKGKRLFFATDIKQNLLQRQILVDMMLKQNIILHNDICLNLFQSNNMCRSFEIFNDFCSIANCTTLPMSANANDEDILDVIEYFKPNILIGSLYRLMQLAFFIEKQQLKKEIKFEKIFFAYESLDEIKQKFFRRIFHCSIYIGFYGSVETDIFACQSPKYSSTKIYLYPKDLVHIEIINSKIIVTNLIRK
;
A
#
# COMPACT_ATOMS: atom_id res chain seq x y z
N MET A 1 13.23 -13.12 -15.10
CA MET A 1 14.64 -13.48 -15.35
C MET A 1 15.22 -12.44 -16.29
N VAL A 2 16.51 -12.12 -16.15
CA VAL A 2 17.27 -11.28 -17.07
C VAL A 2 18.30 -12.10 -17.82
N LEU A 3 18.48 -11.79 -19.10
CA LEU A 3 19.64 -12.18 -19.89
C LEU A 3 20.36 -10.90 -20.30
N PHE A 4 21.58 -10.70 -19.83
CA PHE A 4 22.41 -9.54 -20.16
C PHE A 4 23.59 -10.00 -21.02
N VAL A 5 23.73 -9.45 -22.22
CA VAL A 5 24.79 -9.79 -23.16
C VAL A 5 26.06 -9.06 -22.75
N LEU A 6 27.06 -9.76 -22.24
CA LEU A 6 28.37 -9.19 -21.95
C LEU A 6 29.27 -9.20 -23.19
N GLU A 7 29.16 -10.24 -24.01
CA GLU A 7 29.82 -10.35 -25.31
C GLU A 7 28.85 -11.00 -26.31
N GLU A 8 28.67 -10.37 -27.48
CA GLU A 8 27.76 -10.85 -28.52
C GLU A 8 28.30 -12.03 -29.31
N ASP A 9 27.43 -12.73 -30.03
CA ASP A 9 27.83 -13.82 -30.92
C ASP A 9 28.27 -13.26 -32.28
N HIS A 10 29.48 -13.61 -32.75
CA HIS A 10 30.00 -13.15 -34.03
C HIS A 10 29.88 -14.19 -35.16
N PHE A 11 29.41 -15.41 -34.87
CA PHE A 11 29.42 -16.54 -35.81
C PHE A 11 28.01 -17.09 -36.14
N GLY A 12 26.96 -16.33 -35.83
CA GLY A 12 25.57 -16.67 -36.16
C GLY A 12 24.92 -17.74 -35.26
N GLY A 13 25.54 -18.09 -34.14
CA GLY A 13 25.05 -19.07 -33.17
C GLY A 13 24.35 -18.44 -31.95
N GLY A 14 23.81 -19.28 -31.07
CA GLY A 14 23.28 -18.86 -29.77
C GLY A 14 22.06 -17.94 -29.83
N GLN A 15 21.39 -17.81 -30.98
CA GLN A 15 20.28 -16.89 -31.22
C GLN A 15 19.12 -17.21 -30.26
N LEU A 16 18.65 -16.19 -29.54
CA LEU A 16 17.54 -16.34 -28.60
C LEU A 16 16.21 -16.44 -29.35
N GLN A 17 15.38 -17.39 -28.95
CA GLN A 17 14.03 -17.57 -29.47
C GLN A 17 13.05 -17.48 -28.31
N ILE A 18 12.00 -16.68 -28.44
CA ILE A 18 11.00 -16.44 -27.39
C ILE A 18 9.61 -16.74 -27.95
N ILE A 19 8.79 -17.43 -27.16
CA ILE A 19 7.40 -17.75 -27.48
C ILE A 19 6.54 -17.43 -26.26
N ARG A 20 5.42 -16.74 -26.45
CA ARG A 20 4.45 -16.48 -25.37
C ARG A 20 3.63 -17.75 -25.10
N LEU A 21 3.45 -18.11 -23.84
CA LEU A 21 2.76 -19.35 -23.47
C LEU A 21 1.29 -19.36 -23.95
N SER A 22 0.60 -18.21 -23.95
CA SER A 22 -0.77 -18.12 -24.47
C SER A 22 -0.90 -18.56 -25.94
N ASP A 23 0.14 -18.35 -26.75
CA ASP A 23 0.14 -18.72 -28.17
C ASP A 23 0.32 -20.23 -28.38
N ILE A 24 0.92 -20.91 -27.40
CA ILE A 24 1.02 -22.36 -27.36
C ILE A 24 -0.28 -22.93 -26.79
N LEU A 25 -0.74 -22.40 -25.65
CA LEU A 25 -1.93 -22.87 -24.96
C LEU A 25 -3.18 -22.76 -25.83
N LYS A 26 -3.38 -21.69 -26.61
CA LYS A 26 -4.56 -21.58 -27.48
C LYS A 26 -4.68 -22.72 -28.51
N ASN A 27 -3.56 -23.32 -28.89
CA ASN A 27 -3.48 -24.37 -29.91
C ASN A 27 -3.39 -25.79 -29.34
N LEU A 28 -3.21 -25.93 -28.02
CA LEU A 28 -3.19 -27.23 -27.32
C LEU A 28 -4.60 -27.75 -27.09
N SER A 29 -4.78 -29.06 -27.32
CA SER A 29 -6.02 -29.76 -27.00
C SER A 29 -6.35 -29.67 -25.50
N LEU A 30 -7.65 -29.65 -25.18
CA LEU A 30 -8.11 -29.60 -23.77
C LEU A 30 -7.60 -30.81 -22.98
N GLN A 31 -7.61 -31.99 -23.60
CA GLN A 31 -7.13 -33.23 -23.00
C GLN A 31 -5.63 -33.14 -22.64
N THR A 32 -4.80 -32.61 -23.54
CA THR A 32 -3.36 -32.44 -23.29
C THR A 32 -3.09 -31.41 -22.21
N LYS A 33 -3.83 -30.29 -22.16
CA LYS A 33 -3.71 -29.30 -21.07
C LYS A 33 -3.98 -29.92 -19.70
N GLU A 34 -5.08 -30.66 -19.56
CA GLU A 34 -5.43 -31.29 -18.29
C GLU A 34 -4.38 -32.31 -17.85
N LYS A 35 -3.86 -33.10 -18.78
CA LYS A 35 -2.83 -34.09 -18.48
C LYS A 35 -1.48 -33.44 -18.12
N LEU A 36 -1.05 -32.39 -18.84
CA LEU A 36 0.17 -31.65 -18.51
C LEU A 36 0.09 -30.89 -17.16
N LEU A 37 -1.13 -30.58 -16.71
CA LEU A 37 -1.43 -30.00 -15.40
C LEU A 37 -1.42 -31.03 -14.26
N LYS A 38 -1.95 -32.24 -14.50
CA LYS A 38 -2.16 -33.27 -13.46
C LYS A 38 -0.97 -34.24 -13.34
N ASN A 39 -0.38 -34.65 -14.45
CA ASN A 39 0.64 -35.70 -14.47
C ASN A 39 2.01 -35.13 -14.11
N LYS A 40 2.70 -35.79 -13.16
CA LYS A 40 4.06 -35.42 -12.76
C LYS A 40 5.05 -36.12 -13.69
N ILE A 41 5.90 -35.34 -14.34
CA ILE A 41 6.93 -35.82 -15.27
C ILE A 41 8.30 -35.67 -14.62
N ARG A 42 9.20 -36.62 -14.89
CA ARG A 42 10.59 -36.56 -14.41
C ARG A 42 11.39 -35.51 -15.20
N ILE A 43 11.86 -34.49 -14.49
CA ILE A 43 12.74 -33.45 -15.00
C ILE A 43 14.10 -33.59 -14.31
N ASN A 44 15.13 -33.94 -15.07
CA ASN A 44 16.50 -34.02 -14.58
C ASN A 44 17.03 -32.61 -14.26
N ILE A 45 17.82 -32.50 -13.19
CA ILE A 45 18.48 -31.25 -12.83
C ILE A 45 19.84 -31.23 -13.55
N PRO A 46 20.10 -30.27 -14.46
CA PRO A 46 21.41 -30.12 -15.09
C PRO A 46 22.53 -30.00 -14.07
N GLU A 47 23.71 -30.52 -14.38
CA GLU A 47 24.89 -30.50 -13.49
C GLU A 47 25.19 -29.09 -12.98
N GLU A 48 25.00 -28.05 -13.81
CA GLU A 48 25.21 -26.65 -13.42
C GLU A 48 24.21 -26.13 -12.36
N PHE A 49 23.16 -26.89 -12.03
CA PHE A 49 22.15 -26.55 -11.02
C PHE A 49 22.06 -27.55 -9.87
N GLN A 50 22.90 -28.58 -9.85
CA GLN A 50 23.01 -29.49 -8.72
C GLN A 50 23.65 -28.73 -7.55
N ARG A 51 22.90 -28.61 -6.44
CA ARG A 51 23.45 -28.12 -5.16
C ARG A 51 24.19 -29.26 -4.47
N SER A 52 24.92 -29.00 -3.40
CA SER A 52 25.62 -29.99 -2.57
C SER A 52 24.72 -31.09 -1.95
N SER A 53 23.43 -31.09 -2.23
CA SER A 53 22.46 -32.16 -1.98
C SER A 53 22.38 -33.11 -3.18
N ASN A 54 22.52 -34.42 -2.99
CA ASN A 54 22.48 -35.52 -3.99
C ASN A 54 21.12 -35.69 -4.74
N ILE A 55 20.41 -34.62 -5.09
CA ILE A 55 19.17 -34.67 -5.85
C ILE A 55 19.48 -34.35 -7.32
N ASP A 56 19.31 -35.35 -8.18
CA ASP A 56 19.61 -35.31 -9.62
C ASP A 56 18.36 -35.10 -10.49
N HIS A 57 17.14 -35.18 -9.93
CA HIS A 57 15.88 -34.99 -10.65
C HIS A 57 14.73 -34.48 -9.75
N ILE A 58 13.67 -33.97 -10.37
CA ILE A 58 12.40 -33.62 -9.73
C ILE A 58 11.21 -34.23 -10.51
N ASN A 59 10.14 -34.59 -9.80
CA ASN A 59 8.90 -35.09 -10.39
C ASN A 59 7.77 -34.09 -10.19
N VAL A 60 7.46 -33.31 -11.23
CA VAL A 60 6.52 -32.18 -11.17
C VAL A 60 5.70 -32.08 -12.46
N PRO A 61 4.49 -31.47 -12.44
CA PRO A 61 3.75 -31.23 -13.68
C PRO A 61 4.47 -30.17 -14.55
N ILE A 62 4.23 -30.25 -15.87
CA ILE A 62 4.80 -29.33 -16.85
C ILE A 62 4.06 -28.00 -16.83
N LEU A 63 2.72 -28.02 -16.77
CA LEU A 63 1.91 -26.81 -16.56
C LEU A 63 1.72 -26.57 -15.07
N ILE A 64 1.87 -25.30 -14.67
CA ILE A 64 1.65 -24.83 -13.30
C ILE A 64 0.45 -23.89 -13.39
N ASP A 65 -0.72 -24.36 -12.97
CA ASP A 65 -2.00 -23.69 -13.25
C ASP A 65 -2.25 -23.49 -14.76
N HIS A 66 -3.25 -22.69 -15.12
CA HIS A 66 -3.70 -22.56 -16.51
C HIS A 66 -2.84 -21.65 -17.39
N ASP A 67 -1.89 -20.90 -16.82
CA ASP A 67 -1.17 -19.82 -17.52
C ASP A 67 0.35 -19.82 -17.27
N ARG A 68 0.91 -20.86 -16.63
CA ARG A 68 2.36 -20.98 -16.41
C ARG A 68 2.91 -22.35 -16.79
N ILE A 69 4.19 -22.38 -17.16
CA ILE A 69 4.86 -23.59 -17.63
C ILE A 69 6.27 -23.76 -17.04
N ARG A 70 6.66 -25.01 -16.80
CA ARG A 70 8.04 -25.46 -16.53
C ARG A 70 8.44 -26.46 -17.60
N TYR A 71 9.14 -25.98 -18.62
CA TYR A 71 9.47 -26.81 -19.76
C TYR A 71 10.89 -26.52 -20.27
N ARG A 72 11.66 -27.60 -20.42
CA ARG A 72 12.99 -27.60 -21.04
C ARG A 72 13.20 -29.01 -21.60
N CYS A 73 13.13 -29.14 -22.93
CA CYS A 73 13.02 -30.44 -23.60
C CYS A 73 14.22 -31.36 -23.33
N ASP A 74 15.44 -30.81 -23.27
CA ASP A 74 16.69 -31.56 -23.07
C ASP A 74 16.85 -32.22 -21.69
N ILE A 75 15.97 -31.92 -20.73
CA ILE A 75 16.04 -32.47 -19.37
C ILE A 75 14.82 -33.29 -18.98
N ILE A 76 13.88 -33.51 -19.90
CA ILE A 76 12.70 -34.33 -19.67
C ILE A 76 13.02 -35.75 -20.14
N SER A 77 12.87 -36.75 -19.27
CA SER A 77 13.33 -38.13 -19.53
C SER A 77 12.30 -39.06 -20.18
N GLU A 78 11.14 -38.55 -20.58
CA GLU A 78 10.03 -39.34 -21.12
C GLU A 78 9.96 -39.22 -22.65
N GLU A 79 10.63 -40.12 -23.37
CA GLU A 79 10.78 -40.05 -24.84
C GLU A 79 9.51 -40.47 -25.64
N ASN A 80 8.47 -41.01 -24.99
CA ASN A 80 7.25 -41.51 -25.65
C ASN A 80 5.96 -41.04 -24.95
N ASN A 81 5.81 -39.74 -24.75
CA ASN A 81 4.64 -39.13 -24.10
C ASN A 81 3.83 -38.34 -25.15
N GLU A 82 2.58 -38.77 -25.42
CA GLU A 82 1.72 -38.17 -26.47
C GLU A 82 1.46 -36.68 -26.22
N GLU A 83 1.31 -36.28 -24.96
CA GLU A 83 1.05 -34.91 -24.56
C GLU A 83 2.28 -34.00 -24.80
N LEU A 84 3.47 -34.52 -24.51
CA LEU A 84 4.74 -33.83 -24.80
C LEU A 84 4.99 -33.76 -26.31
N ASN A 85 4.59 -34.76 -27.08
CA ASN A 85 4.69 -34.76 -28.54
C ASN A 85 3.80 -33.68 -29.16
N GLU A 86 2.55 -33.53 -28.68
CA GLU A 86 1.67 -32.45 -29.10
C GLU A 86 2.24 -31.08 -28.71
N LEU A 87 2.69 -30.91 -27.46
CA LEU A 87 3.32 -29.68 -26.97
C LEU A 87 4.54 -29.28 -27.82
N ASN A 88 5.43 -30.22 -28.10
CA ASN A 88 6.60 -30.02 -28.97
C ASN A 88 6.19 -29.61 -30.39
N SER A 89 5.20 -30.29 -30.97
CA SER A 89 4.69 -29.99 -32.32
C SER A 89 4.15 -28.57 -32.41
N ILE A 90 3.39 -28.12 -31.41
CA ILE A 90 2.85 -26.76 -31.34
C ILE A 90 3.96 -25.73 -31.14
N ILE A 91 4.92 -25.97 -30.23
CA ILE A 91 6.07 -25.09 -30.04
C ILE A 91 6.86 -24.91 -31.34
N ASN A 92 7.03 -25.98 -32.11
CA ASN A 92 7.74 -25.93 -33.38
C ASN A 92 7.00 -25.13 -34.44
N LYS A 93 5.66 -25.26 -34.52
CA LYS A 93 4.79 -24.52 -35.46
C LYS A 93 4.49 -23.08 -35.04
N THR A 94 4.60 -22.76 -33.75
CA THR A 94 4.34 -21.41 -33.24
C THR A 94 5.45 -20.46 -33.66
N GLU A 95 5.04 -19.29 -34.16
CA GLU A 95 5.95 -18.22 -34.53
C GLU A 95 6.80 -17.78 -33.34
N LYS A 96 8.10 -17.61 -33.58
CA LYS A 96 9.08 -17.31 -32.54
C LYS A 96 9.54 -15.88 -32.71
N TYR A 97 9.53 -15.11 -31.63
CA TYR A 97 10.20 -13.81 -31.61
C TYR A 97 11.71 -14.04 -31.43
N ILE A 98 12.51 -13.56 -32.37
CA ILE A 98 13.97 -13.75 -32.42
C ILE A 98 14.64 -12.38 -32.32
N PRO A 99 14.88 -11.87 -31.10
CA PRO A 99 15.56 -10.58 -30.93
C PRO A 99 17.04 -10.72 -31.26
N LYS A 100 17.61 -9.70 -31.92
CA LYS A 100 19.06 -9.59 -32.09
C LYS A 100 19.69 -9.22 -30.74
N LEU A 101 20.64 -10.02 -30.28
CA LEU A 101 21.32 -9.85 -29.00
C LEU A 101 22.71 -9.23 -29.20
N ASN A 102 22.76 -7.91 -29.28
CA ASN A 102 24.03 -7.18 -29.36
C ASN A 102 24.69 -7.06 -27.98
N LYS A 103 25.97 -6.73 -27.95
CA LYS A 103 26.72 -6.48 -26.71
C LYS A 103 26.01 -5.42 -25.86
N TYR A 104 25.91 -5.69 -24.56
CA TYR A 104 25.19 -4.91 -23.54
C TYR A 104 23.67 -4.83 -23.72
N THR A 105 23.08 -5.68 -24.57
CA THR A 105 21.63 -5.84 -24.61
C THR A 105 21.15 -6.58 -23.36
N MET A 106 20.11 -6.05 -22.72
CA MET A 106 19.44 -6.70 -21.60
C MET A 106 18.03 -7.12 -21.99
N ILE A 107 17.70 -8.39 -21.80
CA ILE A 107 16.36 -8.93 -22.01
C ILE A 107 15.78 -9.39 -20.69
N ILE A 108 14.64 -8.81 -20.31
CA ILE A 108 13.87 -9.19 -19.12
C ILE A 108 12.64 -9.97 -19.56
N LEU A 109 12.51 -11.20 -19.05
CA LEU A 109 11.44 -12.12 -19.41
C LEU A 109 10.80 -12.73 -18.17
N ASN A 110 9.48 -12.85 -18.18
CA ASN A 110 8.78 -13.71 -17.23
C ASN A 110 8.85 -15.17 -17.70
N ASN A 111 9.77 -15.94 -17.12
CA ASN A 111 10.02 -17.34 -17.49
C ASN A 111 8.85 -18.29 -17.23
N GLN A 112 7.82 -17.86 -16.50
CA GLN A 112 6.64 -18.68 -16.25
C GLN A 112 5.60 -18.53 -17.38
N THR A 113 5.52 -17.35 -18.01
CA THR A 113 4.54 -17.04 -19.07
C THR A 113 5.16 -16.94 -20.47
N TYR A 114 6.48 -17.00 -20.58
CA TYR A 114 7.23 -17.04 -21.84
C TYR A 114 8.24 -18.19 -21.84
N LEU A 115 8.18 -19.02 -22.88
CA LEU A 115 9.23 -19.98 -23.19
C LEU A 115 10.36 -19.27 -23.93
N HIS A 116 11.59 -19.61 -23.59
CA HIS A 116 12.77 -19.12 -24.31
C HIS A 116 13.76 -20.26 -24.53
N ALA A 117 14.35 -20.28 -25.73
CA ALA A 117 15.37 -21.24 -26.14
C ALA A 117 16.51 -20.49 -26.85
N ARG A 118 17.60 -21.21 -27.15
CA ARG A 118 18.68 -20.67 -27.98
C ARG A 118 19.09 -21.68 -29.04
N THR A 119 19.55 -21.20 -30.19
CA THR A 119 20.25 -22.05 -31.16
C THR A 119 21.62 -22.48 -30.62
N LYS A 120 22.27 -23.43 -31.30
CA LYS A 120 23.61 -23.91 -30.94
C LYS A 120 24.60 -22.74 -30.91
N ILE A 121 25.41 -22.66 -29.86
CA ILE A 121 26.43 -21.61 -29.71
C ILE A 121 27.62 -21.99 -30.59
N PHE A 122 28.08 -21.07 -31.42
CA PHE A 122 29.25 -21.24 -32.28
C PHE A 122 30.41 -20.32 -31.87
N ASP A 123 30.14 -19.18 -31.23
CA ASP A 123 31.17 -18.31 -30.65
C ASP A 123 31.45 -18.66 -29.18
N SER A 124 32.64 -19.19 -28.90
CA SER A 124 33.08 -19.51 -27.54
C SER A 124 33.34 -18.27 -26.68
N ARG A 125 33.49 -17.09 -27.28
CA ARG A 125 33.68 -15.82 -26.58
C ARG A 125 32.35 -15.15 -26.21
N ARG A 126 31.24 -15.62 -26.78
CA ARG A 126 29.89 -15.12 -26.46
C ARG A 126 29.61 -15.33 -24.97
N HIS A 127 29.27 -14.25 -24.29
CA HIS A 127 29.00 -14.28 -22.86
C HIS A 127 27.64 -13.65 -22.56
N LEU A 128 26.72 -14.45 -22.03
CA LEU A 128 25.46 -13.97 -21.47
C LEU A 128 25.44 -14.15 -19.96
N LEU A 129 25.27 -13.06 -19.23
CA LEU A 129 24.97 -13.09 -17.81
C LEU A 129 23.47 -13.36 -17.60
N ARG A 130 23.14 -14.49 -16.98
CA ARG A 130 21.76 -14.86 -16.65
C ARG A 130 21.46 -14.53 -15.20
N ILE A 131 20.61 -13.52 -14.96
CA ILE A 131 20.21 -13.11 -13.61
C ILE A 131 18.80 -13.66 -13.34
N ARG A 132 18.65 -14.47 -12.30
CA ARG A 132 17.34 -15.00 -11.89
C ARG A 132 16.80 -14.20 -10.71
N PHE A 133 15.62 -13.62 -10.91
CA PHE A 133 14.79 -13.17 -9.80
C PHE A 133 14.03 -14.38 -9.24
N ASN A 134 14.74 -15.31 -8.61
CA ASN A 134 14.05 -16.37 -7.86
C ASN A 134 13.83 -15.87 -6.43
N ARG A 135 12.60 -15.44 -6.14
CA ARG A 135 12.02 -15.54 -4.81
C ARG A 135 10.69 -16.28 -4.95
N SER A 136 10.62 -17.43 -4.30
CA SER A 136 9.42 -18.22 -4.12
C SER A 136 8.45 -17.46 -3.22
N LEU A 137 7.45 -16.79 -3.81
CA LEU A 137 6.11 -16.42 -3.31
C LEU A 137 5.57 -15.25 -4.17
N PRO A 138 4.25 -15.13 -4.37
CA PRO A 138 3.66 -13.97 -5.05
C PRO A 138 4.12 -12.69 -4.34
N TYR A 139 4.55 -11.71 -5.15
CA TYR A 139 5.16 -10.48 -4.70
C TYR A 139 4.14 -9.65 -3.92
N ASN A 140 4.11 -9.84 -2.60
CA ASN A 140 3.41 -8.94 -1.70
C ASN A 140 4.31 -7.72 -1.53
N ILE A 141 3.88 -6.53 -1.98
CA ILE A 141 4.58 -5.25 -1.72
C ILE A 141 4.87 -5.08 -0.22
N PHE A 142 4.09 -5.71 0.66
CA PHE A 142 4.33 -5.78 2.11
C PHE A 142 5.47 -6.71 2.56
N SER A 143 6.22 -7.34 1.65
CA SER A 143 7.39 -8.18 1.98
C SER A 143 8.73 -7.43 1.94
N ILE A 144 8.76 -6.23 1.37
CA ILE A 144 9.92 -5.31 1.44
C ILE A 144 9.95 -4.62 2.80
N ILE A 145 8.80 -4.51 3.45
CA ILE A 145 8.66 -3.83 4.72
C ILE A 145 8.56 -4.88 5.81
N ASP A 146 9.49 -4.85 6.76
CA ASP A 146 9.45 -5.69 7.94
C ASP A 146 8.11 -5.45 8.68
N GLN A 147 7.17 -6.39 8.54
CA GLN A 147 5.84 -6.25 9.13
C GLN A 147 5.88 -6.18 10.65
N THR A 148 6.96 -6.71 11.27
CA THR A 148 7.18 -6.58 12.72
C THR A 148 7.45 -5.14 13.14
N LYS A 149 7.86 -4.27 12.20
CA LYS A 149 8.02 -2.83 12.41
C LYS A 149 6.72 -2.06 12.31
N PHE A 150 5.57 -2.67 11.98
CA PHE A 150 4.29 -1.96 12.02
C PHE A 150 3.48 -2.34 13.25
N LEU A 151 3.03 -1.32 13.96
CA LEU A 151 1.98 -1.49 14.93
C LEU A 151 0.63 -1.81 14.23
N PRO A 152 -0.19 -2.70 14.81
CA PRO A 152 -1.52 -3.03 14.28
C PRO A 152 -2.52 -1.87 14.44
N GLU A 153 -2.27 -0.93 15.35
CA GLU A 153 -3.13 0.22 15.60
C GLU A 153 -3.02 1.32 14.54
N TYR A 154 -3.98 2.24 14.58
CA TYR A 154 -4.04 3.42 13.73
C TYR A 154 -4.10 4.70 14.59
N LEU A 155 -3.52 5.79 14.09
CA LEU A 155 -3.68 7.12 14.69
C LEU A 155 -4.65 7.96 13.85
N THR A 156 -5.68 8.50 14.47
CA THR A 156 -6.59 9.44 13.82
C THR A 156 -6.15 10.88 14.08
N PHE A 157 -6.37 11.75 13.09
CA PHE A 157 -6.21 13.19 13.22
C PHE A 157 -7.52 13.88 12.82
N SER A 158 -7.81 15.03 13.42
CA SER A 158 -9.02 15.78 13.09
C SER A 158 -8.94 16.43 11.71
N ASN A 159 -10.07 16.76 11.10
CA ASN A 159 -10.12 17.47 9.81
C ASN A 159 -9.41 18.82 9.87
N GLU A 160 -9.57 19.55 10.97
CA GLU A 160 -8.94 20.83 11.19
C GLU A 160 -7.41 20.69 11.16
N PHE A 161 -6.87 19.60 11.69
CA PHE A 161 -5.44 19.31 11.67
C PHE A 161 -4.92 19.19 10.24
N TYR A 162 -5.64 18.45 9.39
CA TYR A 162 -5.31 18.32 7.97
C TYR A 162 -5.41 19.65 7.22
N ASN A 163 -6.47 20.43 7.46
CA ASN A 163 -6.66 21.75 6.83
C ASN A 163 -5.52 22.72 7.19
N TYR A 164 -5.08 22.70 8.46
CA TYR A 164 -3.91 23.46 8.87
C TYR A 164 -2.67 23.07 8.06
N PHE A 165 -2.39 21.78 7.88
CA PHE A 165 -1.25 21.36 7.07
C PHE A 165 -1.34 21.76 5.61
N ASP A 166 -2.51 21.63 5.00
CA ASP A 166 -2.66 22.02 3.60
C ASP A 166 -2.35 23.52 3.44
N SER A 167 -2.78 24.36 4.39
CA SER A 167 -2.44 25.79 4.39
C SER A 167 -0.94 26.04 4.56
N GLN A 168 -0.28 25.35 5.52
CA GLN A 168 1.16 25.51 5.77
C GLN A 168 2.00 24.96 4.61
N HIS A 169 1.54 23.89 3.96
CA HIS A 169 2.18 23.30 2.80
C HIS A 169 2.17 24.26 1.61
N GLN A 170 1.05 24.94 1.33
CA GLN A 170 1.00 25.90 0.23
C GLN A 170 2.01 27.04 0.43
N ILE A 171 2.10 27.56 1.66
CA ILE A 171 3.10 28.58 2.02
C ILE A 171 4.52 28.03 1.89
N LEU A 172 4.77 26.80 2.40
CA LEU A 172 6.06 26.14 2.29
C LEU A 172 6.46 26.00 0.81
N TYR A 173 5.60 25.44 -0.03
CA TYR A 173 5.85 25.26 -1.46
C TYR A 173 6.22 26.57 -2.14
N GLN A 174 5.47 27.65 -1.87
CA GLN A 174 5.76 28.98 -2.40
C GLN A 174 7.15 29.46 -1.96
N ILE A 175 7.49 29.34 -0.68
CA ILE A 175 8.80 29.75 -0.14
C ILE A 175 9.93 28.93 -0.78
N LEU A 176 9.82 27.60 -0.81
CA LEU A 176 10.85 26.73 -1.37
C LEU A 176 11.09 27.05 -2.86
N ASN A 177 10.01 27.29 -3.62
CA ASN A 177 10.11 27.65 -5.03
C ASN A 177 10.81 29.01 -5.22
N LEU A 178 10.48 30.00 -4.38
CA LEU A 178 11.12 31.32 -4.43
C LEU A 178 12.59 31.26 -4.02
N ILE A 179 12.96 30.48 -3.00
CA ILE A 179 14.35 30.27 -2.60
C ILE A 179 15.17 29.71 -3.78
N VAL A 180 14.67 28.66 -4.46
CA VAL A 180 15.36 28.08 -5.61
C VAL A 180 15.49 29.09 -6.76
N LYS A 181 14.42 29.83 -7.07
CA LYS A 181 14.43 30.86 -8.12
C LYS A 181 15.39 32.01 -7.83
N GLN A 182 15.47 32.46 -6.57
CA GLN A 182 16.33 33.58 -6.16
C GLN A 182 17.80 33.17 -6.06
N TYR A 183 18.13 31.89 -5.88
CA TYR A 183 19.50 31.41 -5.69
C TYR A 183 20.51 31.97 -6.70
N SER A 184 20.18 32.03 -8.00
CA SER A 184 21.09 32.56 -9.03
C SER A 184 20.88 34.04 -9.36
N GLN A 185 19.91 34.71 -8.74
CA GLN A 185 19.63 36.10 -9.05
C GLN A 185 20.68 37.02 -8.41
N PRO A 186 21.10 38.11 -9.09
CA PRO A 186 22.01 39.11 -8.53
C PRO A 186 21.28 40.08 -7.60
N THR A 187 20.43 39.55 -6.71
CA THR A 187 19.67 40.30 -5.71
C THR A 187 20.27 40.10 -4.33
N ASP A 188 19.93 40.96 -3.37
CA ASP A 188 20.34 40.78 -1.97
C ASP A 188 19.81 39.46 -1.39
N LEU A 189 18.57 39.09 -1.72
CA LEU A 189 18.00 37.78 -1.38
C LEU A 189 18.82 36.63 -1.97
N GLY A 190 19.16 36.69 -3.27
CA GLY A 190 19.99 35.67 -3.90
C GLY A 190 21.38 35.58 -3.27
N LYS A 191 21.98 36.71 -2.89
CA LYS A 191 23.26 36.76 -2.19
C LYS A 191 23.16 36.11 -0.81
N GLU A 192 22.13 36.41 -0.04
CA GLU A 192 21.89 35.82 1.29
C GLU A 192 21.70 34.30 1.21
N ILE A 193 20.92 33.82 0.23
CA ILE A 193 20.72 32.39 -0.04
C ILE A 193 22.07 31.71 -0.36
N ARG A 194 22.86 32.26 -1.30
CA ARG A 194 24.18 31.70 -1.65
C ARG A 194 25.14 31.70 -0.46
N GLN A 195 25.15 32.78 0.33
CA GLN A 195 25.97 32.88 1.54
C GLN A 195 25.53 31.88 2.63
N THR A 196 24.26 31.48 2.65
CA THR A 196 23.74 30.48 3.59
C THR A 196 24.28 29.09 3.26
N PHE A 197 24.23 28.69 1.99
CA PHE A 197 24.66 27.35 1.60
C PHE A 197 26.15 27.21 1.31
N GLN A 198 26.85 28.29 0.95
CA GLN A 198 28.31 28.29 0.69
C GLN A 198 28.77 27.08 -0.15
N PHE A 199 27.97 26.70 -1.15
CA PHE A 199 28.30 25.56 -1.99
C PHE A 199 29.64 25.81 -2.68
N ASN A 200 30.41 24.75 -2.88
CA ASN A 200 31.67 24.83 -3.60
C ASN A 200 31.46 25.29 -5.05
N SER A 201 32.55 25.65 -5.72
CA SER A 201 32.51 26.18 -7.09
C SER A 201 31.80 25.24 -8.06
N LYS A 202 31.95 23.92 -7.91
CA LYS A 202 31.31 22.92 -8.79
C LYS A 202 29.79 22.92 -8.63
N ILE A 203 29.27 22.79 -7.41
CA ILE A 203 27.82 22.83 -7.15
C ILE A 203 27.24 24.20 -7.52
N HIS A 204 27.94 25.29 -7.19
CA HIS A 204 27.51 26.63 -7.58
C HIS A 204 27.40 26.79 -9.10
N HIS A 205 28.37 26.25 -9.85
CA HIS A 205 28.33 26.20 -11.31
C HIS A 205 27.13 25.40 -11.81
N ILE A 206 26.92 24.17 -11.32
CA ILE A 206 25.76 23.33 -11.69
C ILE A 206 24.44 24.07 -11.50
N LEU A 207 24.21 24.65 -10.32
CA LEU A 207 22.97 25.38 -10.01
C LEU A 207 22.76 26.59 -10.92
N THR A 208 23.84 27.32 -11.23
CA THR A 208 23.78 28.49 -12.11
C THR A 208 23.47 28.08 -13.54
N GLN A 209 24.13 27.03 -14.04
CA GLN A 209 23.88 26.51 -15.38
C GLN A 209 22.47 25.93 -15.52
N LEU A 210 21.94 25.26 -14.48
CA LEU A 210 20.55 24.80 -14.46
C LEU A 210 19.55 25.97 -14.52
N ASN A 211 19.83 27.09 -13.87
CA ASN A 211 18.94 28.25 -13.96
C ASN A 211 18.96 28.91 -15.35
N ILE A 212 20.08 28.83 -16.07
CA ILE A 212 20.20 29.31 -17.46
C ILE A 212 19.54 28.34 -18.44
N HIS A 213 19.91 27.06 -18.38
CA HIS A 213 19.51 26.05 -19.35
C HIS A 213 18.20 25.35 -19.00
N ARG A 214 17.72 25.39 -17.76
CA ARG A 214 16.43 24.81 -17.34
C ARG A 214 15.63 25.83 -16.54
N SER A 215 15.35 26.98 -17.17
CA SER A 215 14.59 28.08 -16.56
C SER A 215 13.20 27.67 -16.05
N ASN A 216 12.55 26.72 -16.74
CA ASN A 216 11.33 26.07 -16.27
C ASN A 216 11.68 25.03 -15.20
N PHE A 217 11.38 25.37 -13.95
CA PHE A 217 11.66 24.56 -12.77
C PHE A 217 10.36 24.20 -12.05
N GLN A 218 10.29 22.95 -11.62
CA GLN A 218 9.33 22.45 -10.64
C GLN A 218 10.10 21.74 -9.54
N ILE A 219 9.62 21.87 -8.30
CA ILE A 219 10.28 21.26 -7.13
C ILE A 219 10.35 19.74 -7.28
N GLY A 220 9.30 19.12 -7.83
CA GLY A 220 9.15 17.67 -7.84
C GLY A 220 8.70 17.15 -6.48
N THR A 221 9.21 15.98 -6.10
CA THR A 221 8.88 15.31 -4.84
C THR A 221 9.70 15.83 -3.67
N TYR A 222 9.06 16.03 -2.52
CA TYR A 222 9.74 16.34 -1.26
C TYR A 222 8.92 15.83 -0.08
N ARG A 223 9.60 15.58 1.04
CA ARG A 223 8.98 15.05 2.26
C ARG A 223 9.41 15.84 3.48
N PRO A 224 8.59 16.82 3.91
CA PRO A 224 8.70 17.44 5.21
C PRO A 224 8.51 16.41 6.33
N ASP A 225 9.48 16.29 7.23
CA ASP A 225 9.37 15.47 8.43
C ASP A 225 8.82 16.35 9.57
N ILE A 226 7.72 15.89 10.19
CA ILE A 226 7.00 16.62 11.23
C ILE A 226 7.28 16.03 12.61
N ILE A 227 7.32 16.90 13.61
CA ILE A 227 7.21 16.56 15.02
C ILE A 227 6.01 17.27 15.64
N PHE A 228 5.38 16.62 16.61
CA PHE A 228 4.21 17.16 17.31
C PHE A 228 4.68 17.61 18.70
N GLY A 229 4.74 18.92 18.94
CA GLY A 229 5.29 19.47 20.19
C GLY A 229 4.41 19.14 21.40
N HIS A 230 5.03 18.85 22.55
CA HIS A 230 4.33 18.51 23.79
C HIS A 230 3.64 19.73 24.47
N GLU A 231 4.23 20.92 24.37
CA GLU A 231 3.83 22.07 25.20
C GLU A 231 3.02 23.14 24.46
N ASN A 232 3.12 23.19 23.13
CA ASN A 232 2.45 24.21 22.32
C ASN A 232 1.09 23.69 21.85
N LEU A 233 0.08 23.79 22.72
CA LEU A 233 -1.30 23.66 22.29
C LEU A 233 -1.72 24.95 21.57
N PHE A 234 -1.98 24.87 20.28
CA PHE A 234 -2.54 25.98 19.52
C PHE A 234 -4.05 25.81 19.39
N LYS A 235 -4.77 26.92 19.44
CA LYS A 235 -6.24 26.93 19.33
C LYS A 235 -6.62 27.02 17.86
N MET A 236 -7.35 26.03 17.38
CA MET A 236 -7.88 25.96 16.03
C MET A 236 -9.39 25.81 16.10
N ASN A 237 -10.13 26.83 15.65
CA ASN A 237 -11.60 26.88 15.68
C ASN A 237 -12.23 26.58 17.06
N GLY A 238 -11.56 26.97 18.15
CA GLY A 238 -12.04 26.70 19.51
C GLY A 238 -11.45 25.46 20.19
N ILE A 239 -10.81 24.57 19.42
CA ILE A 239 -10.27 23.29 19.87
C ILE A 239 -8.75 23.40 20.01
N TYR A 240 -8.20 22.91 21.11
CA TYR A 240 -6.76 22.85 21.31
C TYR A 240 -6.18 21.64 20.57
N SER A 241 -5.13 21.86 19.79
CA SER A 241 -4.40 20.82 19.06
C SER A 241 -2.89 20.98 19.26
N PHE A 242 -2.12 19.90 19.08
CA PHE A 242 -0.66 19.94 19.16
C PHE A 242 -0.10 20.65 17.94
N GLU A 243 0.71 21.68 18.15
CA GLU A 243 1.30 22.42 17.04
C GLU A 243 2.37 21.60 16.33
N PRO A 244 2.16 21.24 15.04
CA PRO A 244 3.15 20.48 14.31
C PRO A 244 4.28 21.40 13.84
N LYS A 245 5.51 20.90 13.95
CA LYS A 245 6.70 21.61 13.50
C LYS A 245 7.41 20.81 12.42
N ILE A 246 7.82 21.47 11.34
CA ILE A 246 8.61 20.85 10.27
C ILE A 246 10.08 20.94 10.71
N ARG A 247 10.75 19.79 10.86
CA ARG A 247 12.13 19.75 11.37
C ARG A 247 13.20 19.45 10.31
N GLU A 248 12.77 18.93 9.17
CA GLU A 248 13.63 18.51 8.07
C GLU A 248 12.79 18.42 6.78
N ILE A 249 13.42 18.63 5.63
CA ILE A 249 12.82 18.41 4.31
C ILE A 249 13.71 17.40 3.56
N ASN A 250 13.13 16.24 3.23
CA ASN A 250 13.80 15.23 2.42
C ASN A 250 13.46 15.45 0.95
N ALA A 251 14.41 15.88 0.13
CA ALA A 251 14.16 16.30 -1.25
C ALA A 251 14.99 15.52 -2.31
N ARG A 252 15.68 14.45 -1.90
CA ARG A 252 16.40 13.54 -2.80
C ARG A 252 15.48 12.44 -3.35
N PHE A 253 14.89 11.66 -2.44
CA PHE A 253 13.87 10.65 -2.76
C PHE A 253 13.03 10.39 -1.50
N PRO A 254 11.72 10.71 -1.49
CA PRO A 254 10.86 10.41 -0.36
C PRO A 254 10.51 8.93 -0.42
N PHE A 255 11.26 8.09 0.30
CA PHE A 255 11.05 6.64 0.38
C PHE A 255 9.57 6.31 0.66
N ASN A 256 8.85 5.87 -0.37
CA ASN A 256 7.65 5.03 -0.39
C ASN A 256 7.18 4.90 -1.85
N GLY A 257 7.17 3.69 -2.41
CA GLY A 257 6.88 3.38 -3.82
C GLY A 257 5.44 3.67 -4.32
N TYR A 258 4.76 4.67 -3.77
CA TYR A 258 3.39 5.05 -4.12
C TYR A 258 3.31 6.08 -5.26
N PHE A 259 4.41 6.77 -5.58
CA PHE A 259 4.43 7.88 -6.57
C PHE A 259 4.65 7.45 -8.03
N LEU A 260 4.93 6.17 -8.29
CA LEU A 260 5.43 5.70 -9.59
C LEU A 260 4.35 5.47 -10.66
N SER A 261 3.07 5.72 -10.37
CA SER A 261 1.99 5.46 -11.34
C SER A 261 1.48 6.69 -12.10
N ALA A 262 2.07 7.88 -11.94
CA ALA A 262 1.39 9.13 -12.33
C ALA A 262 2.16 10.12 -13.21
N ILE A 263 3.34 9.82 -13.75
CA ILE A 263 4.08 10.85 -14.54
C ILE A 263 4.68 10.24 -15.81
N GLU A 264 4.27 10.79 -16.96
CA GLU A 264 4.65 10.42 -18.32
C GLU A 264 5.49 11.51 -19.03
N ASN A 265 6.46 11.03 -19.83
CA ASN A 265 7.00 11.50 -21.12
C ASN A 265 7.87 12.78 -21.27
N ASN A 266 9.19 12.60 -21.52
CA ASN A 266 9.92 12.96 -22.77
C ASN A 266 11.45 12.67 -22.70
N LYS A 267 12.08 12.44 -23.87
CA LYS A 267 13.05 11.35 -24.14
C LYS A 267 14.57 11.68 -24.16
N LEU A 268 15.35 10.96 -23.36
CA LEU A 268 16.75 10.59 -23.61
C LEU A 268 16.83 9.34 -24.50
N PHE A 269 18.02 8.96 -25.01
CA PHE A 269 18.23 7.66 -25.66
C PHE A 269 19.37 6.89 -25.00
N ASP A 270 19.13 5.61 -24.74
CA ASP A 270 20.15 4.66 -24.30
C ASP A 270 21.01 4.26 -25.53
N LYS A 271 22.29 4.64 -25.52
CA LYS A 271 23.24 4.36 -26.63
C LYS A 271 23.48 2.86 -26.84
N THR A 272 23.21 2.02 -25.86
CA THR A 272 23.42 0.58 -25.91
C THR A 272 22.22 -0.19 -26.45
N THR A 273 21.00 0.33 -26.24
CA THR A 273 19.76 -0.35 -26.66
C THR A 273 18.99 0.39 -27.75
N ASN A 274 19.40 1.63 -28.08
CA ASN A 274 18.74 2.55 -29.00
C ASN A 274 17.26 2.88 -28.64
N TYR A 275 16.84 2.55 -27.41
CA TYR A 275 15.52 2.89 -26.88
C TYR A 275 15.53 4.28 -26.23
N SER A 276 14.41 4.98 -26.37
CA SER A 276 14.22 6.25 -25.69
C SER A 276 13.94 6.05 -24.20
N ILE A 277 14.79 6.57 -23.32
CA ILE A 277 14.53 6.72 -21.88
C ILE A 277 13.61 7.93 -21.70
N GLU A 278 12.34 7.70 -21.41
CA GLU A 278 11.31 8.75 -21.33
C GLU A 278 11.31 9.54 -20.01
N GLN A 279 11.84 8.95 -18.92
CA GLN A 279 11.98 9.57 -17.61
C GLN A 279 12.82 8.69 -16.67
N PHE A 280 13.52 9.25 -15.69
CA PHE A 280 14.19 8.46 -14.63
C PHE A 280 14.25 9.21 -13.28
N ILE A 281 14.55 8.47 -12.21
CA ILE A 281 14.65 9.01 -10.85
C ILE A 281 16.11 9.00 -10.40
N LEU A 282 16.57 10.10 -9.82
CA LEU A 282 17.92 10.22 -9.27
C LEU A 282 17.94 9.81 -7.79
N GLU A 283 18.37 8.59 -7.51
CA GLU A 283 18.65 8.11 -6.15
C GLU A 283 20.13 8.30 -5.75
N LEU A 284 20.75 9.43 -6.12
CA LEU A 284 22.16 9.73 -5.80
C LEU A 284 22.29 10.71 -4.63
N HIS A 285 23.20 10.46 -3.71
CA HIS A 285 23.57 11.37 -2.63
C HIS A 285 24.20 12.63 -3.24
N GLN A 286 24.21 13.75 -2.51
CA GLN A 286 24.76 15.00 -3.02
C GLN A 286 26.25 14.87 -3.41
N ASP A 287 27.03 14.10 -2.64
CA ASP A 287 28.42 13.77 -2.93
C ASP A 287 28.57 12.84 -4.14
N GLU A 288 27.67 11.87 -4.32
CA GLU A 288 27.64 11.03 -5.53
C GLU A 288 27.33 11.85 -6.79
N ILE A 289 26.42 12.82 -6.71
CA ILE A 289 26.12 13.76 -7.81
C ILE A 289 27.33 14.65 -8.09
N GLU A 290 28.00 15.12 -7.04
CA GLU A 290 29.22 15.92 -7.17
C GLU A 290 30.37 15.14 -7.83
N GLN A 291 30.45 13.83 -7.59
CA GLN A 291 31.45 12.95 -8.19
C GLN A 291 31.17 12.57 -9.65
N LEU A 292 29.99 12.90 -10.20
CA LEU A 292 29.71 12.70 -11.61
C LEU A 292 30.70 13.47 -12.49
N SER A 293 31.05 12.87 -13.63
CA SER A 293 31.91 13.52 -14.62
C SER A 293 31.21 14.74 -15.22
N ASP A 294 32.02 15.72 -15.66
CA ASP A 294 31.48 16.96 -16.19
C ASP A 294 30.64 16.71 -17.45
N GLU A 295 30.96 15.70 -18.27
CA GLU A 295 30.16 15.32 -19.44
C GLU A 295 28.76 14.84 -19.06
N ILE A 296 28.64 14.06 -17.97
CA ILE A 296 27.35 13.58 -17.47
C ILE A 296 26.54 14.75 -16.90
N LEU A 297 27.18 15.63 -16.13
CA LEU A 297 26.54 16.82 -15.57
C LEU A 297 26.06 17.78 -16.67
N GLU A 298 26.84 17.99 -17.72
CA GLU A 298 26.43 18.78 -18.87
C GLU A 298 25.20 18.20 -19.57
N LEU A 299 25.07 16.87 -19.64
CA LEU A 299 23.85 16.24 -20.15
C LEU A 299 22.64 16.56 -19.26
N PHE A 300 22.76 16.43 -17.94
CA PHE A 300 21.68 16.81 -17.01
C PHE A 300 21.27 18.27 -17.17
N ILE A 301 22.24 19.17 -17.36
CA ILE A 301 22.04 20.61 -17.41
C ILE A 301 21.44 21.05 -18.75
N LYS A 302 22.08 20.68 -19.87
CA LYS A 302 21.83 21.28 -21.20
C LYS A 302 20.86 20.47 -22.06
N ASN A 303 20.70 19.17 -21.79
CA ASN A 303 19.81 18.33 -22.59
C ASN A 303 18.36 18.45 -22.11
N HIS A 304 17.59 19.36 -22.71
CA HIS A 304 16.16 19.54 -22.41
C HIS A 304 15.28 18.31 -22.67
N GLN A 305 15.77 17.33 -23.45
CA GLN A 305 15.03 16.10 -23.72
C GLN A 305 15.18 15.09 -22.58
N LEU A 306 16.11 15.32 -21.66
CA LEU A 306 16.36 14.48 -20.49
C LEU A 306 15.38 14.87 -19.36
N ASN A 307 14.40 14.01 -19.07
CA ASN A 307 13.44 14.20 -17.99
C ASN A 307 13.80 13.35 -16.77
N TYR A 308 13.97 14.00 -15.61
CA TYR A 308 14.22 13.34 -14.35
C TYR A 308 13.36 13.93 -13.23
N ILE A 309 12.94 13.08 -12.30
CA ILE A 309 12.18 13.49 -11.12
C ILE A 309 13.15 14.03 -10.07
N ASN A 310 12.76 15.16 -9.47
CA ASN A 310 13.57 16.02 -8.59
C ASN A 310 14.75 16.64 -9.31
N ASP A 311 14.57 17.88 -9.73
CA ASP A 311 15.63 18.70 -10.30
C ASP A 311 16.83 18.79 -9.32
N LEU A 312 18.06 18.85 -9.85
CA LEU A 312 19.25 18.93 -9.00
C LEU A 312 19.22 20.15 -8.07
N ARG A 313 18.55 21.25 -8.47
CA ARG A 313 18.31 22.41 -7.59
C ARG A 313 17.49 22.03 -6.36
N THR A 314 16.46 21.20 -6.52
CA THR A 314 15.68 20.64 -5.41
C THR A 314 16.59 19.82 -4.49
N ILE A 315 17.39 18.92 -5.06
CA ILE A 315 18.24 17.99 -4.29
C ILE A 315 19.33 18.75 -3.52
N PHE A 316 20.03 19.70 -4.15
CA PHE A 316 21.11 20.44 -3.48
C PHE A 316 20.57 21.47 -2.47
N ILE A 317 19.56 22.26 -2.85
CA ILE A 317 19.11 23.39 -2.02
C ILE A 317 18.11 22.95 -0.95
N LEU A 318 17.09 22.17 -1.32
CA LEU A 318 15.95 21.90 -0.43
C LEU A 318 16.20 20.73 0.53
N HIS A 319 17.14 19.83 0.21
CA HIS A 319 17.53 18.75 1.10
C HIS A 319 18.53 19.18 2.18
N ASP A 320 19.25 20.29 1.97
CA ASP A 320 20.27 20.78 2.88
C ASP A 320 19.64 21.46 4.10
N LYS A 321 19.99 21.00 5.30
CA LYS A 321 19.35 21.46 6.55
C LYS A 321 19.59 22.94 6.85
N ARG A 322 20.61 23.58 6.25
CA ARG A 322 20.85 25.02 6.38
C ARG A 322 19.71 25.87 5.83
N ILE A 323 18.85 25.31 4.97
CA ILE A 323 17.62 25.99 4.54
C ILE A 323 16.76 26.45 5.73
N PHE A 324 16.80 25.72 6.85
CA PHE A 324 16.03 26.09 8.05
C PHE A 324 16.50 27.39 8.71
N SER A 325 17.75 27.84 8.50
CA SER A 325 18.17 29.17 8.99
C SER A 325 17.51 30.30 8.20
N LEU A 326 17.13 30.05 6.94
CA LEU A 326 16.33 30.97 6.13
C LEU A 326 14.85 30.88 6.51
N LEU A 327 14.31 29.66 6.65
CA LEU A 327 12.90 29.44 7.00
C LEU A 327 12.52 29.96 8.39
N SER A 328 13.47 30.04 9.34
CA SER A 328 13.23 30.62 10.66
C SER A 328 13.54 32.12 10.76
N ASN A 329 14.09 32.73 9.70
CA ASN A 329 14.41 34.16 9.67
C ASN A 329 13.21 34.98 9.15
N GLN A 330 12.57 35.72 10.05
CA GLN A 330 11.38 36.52 9.74
C GLN A 330 11.65 37.65 8.74
N GLN A 331 12.81 38.31 8.83
CA GLN A 331 13.16 39.40 7.92
C GLN A 331 13.36 38.86 6.51
N PHE A 332 14.05 37.72 6.39
CA PHE A 332 14.21 37.03 5.12
C PHE A 332 12.86 36.62 4.50
N LEU A 333 11.99 35.96 5.28
CA LEU A 333 10.66 35.56 4.79
C LEU A 333 9.79 36.75 4.37
N TYR A 334 9.82 37.85 5.14
CA TYR A 334 9.11 39.08 4.79
C TYR A 334 9.62 39.67 3.47
N ALA A 335 10.96 39.74 3.30
CA ALA A 335 11.56 40.22 2.06
C ALA A 335 11.30 39.28 0.87
N LEU A 336 11.20 37.97 1.10
CA LEU A 336 10.93 36.98 0.06
C LEU A 336 9.48 36.98 -0.43
N LEU A 337 8.52 37.13 0.49
CA LEU A 337 7.07 37.03 0.22
C LEU A 337 6.35 38.38 0.11
N ASN A 338 7.00 39.47 0.53
CA ASN A 338 6.39 40.79 0.72
C ASN A 338 5.18 40.78 1.68
N ASN A 339 5.13 39.82 2.61
CA ASN A 339 4.08 39.72 3.63
C ASN A 339 4.59 38.96 4.87
N SER A 340 4.03 39.23 6.05
CA SER A 340 4.30 38.49 7.29
C SER A 340 3.62 37.12 7.26
N GLN A 341 4.37 36.08 7.60
CA GLN A 341 3.87 34.70 7.71
C GLN A 341 4.08 34.18 9.14
N ASP A 342 3.48 34.86 10.11
CA ASP A 342 3.71 34.56 11.53
C ASP A 342 3.30 33.13 11.90
N GLN A 343 2.19 32.64 11.34
CA GLN A 343 1.71 31.28 11.58
C GLN A 343 2.65 30.21 10.98
N PHE A 344 3.19 30.44 9.78
CA PHE A 344 4.18 29.55 9.17
C PHE A 344 5.49 29.56 9.94
N LYS A 345 5.96 30.73 10.37
CA LYS A 345 7.18 30.86 11.17
C LYS A 345 7.07 30.03 12.45
N GLN A 346 5.92 30.05 13.12
CA GLN A 346 5.72 29.24 14.32
C GLN A 346 5.92 27.75 13.98
N SER A 347 5.49 27.26 12.82
CA SER A 347 5.70 25.87 12.38
C SER A 347 7.16 25.47 12.11
N ILE A 348 8.11 26.42 12.12
CA ILE A 348 9.53 26.18 11.84
C ILE A 348 10.38 26.37 13.12
N PRO A 349 11.18 25.38 13.53
CA PRO A 349 12.11 25.51 14.65
C PRO A 349 13.19 26.56 14.39
N ILE A 350 13.52 27.36 15.41
CA ILE A 350 14.61 28.35 15.31
C ILE A 350 15.91 27.61 14.96
N THR A 351 16.61 28.08 13.92
CA THR A 351 17.81 27.41 13.40
C THR A 351 18.90 28.41 13.05
N TYR A 352 20.13 28.10 13.44
CA TYR A 352 21.33 28.87 13.07
C TYR A 352 22.38 27.95 12.45
N ILE A 353 23.18 28.48 11.54
CA ILE A 353 24.43 27.84 11.11
C ILE A 353 25.48 28.16 12.17
N ILE A 354 26.27 27.17 12.62
CA ILE A 354 27.15 27.31 13.79
C ILE A 354 28.12 28.49 13.66
N ASN A 355 28.77 28.65 12.50
CA ASN A 355 29.68 29.78 12.28
C ASN A 355 29.00 31.15 12.11
N LYS A 356 27.66 31.19 12.04
CA LYS A 356 26.86 32.42 11.92
C LYS A 356 25.99 32.69 13.14
N ILE A 357 26.16 31.95 14.24
CA ILE A 357 25.45 32.24 15.49
C ILE A 357 25.79 33.68 15.93
N PRO A 358 24.79 34.55 16.15
CA PRO A 358 25.05 35.89 16.65
C PRO A 358 25.78 35.85 18.00
N TYR A 359 26.80 36.69 18.17
CA TYR A 359 27.65 36.68 19.37
C TYR A 359 26.84 36.74 20.68
N TYR A 360 25.81 37.59 20.72
CA TYR A 360 24.93 37.76 21.88
C TYR A 360 24.03 36.56 22.20
N LEU A 361 23.84 35.61 21.26
CA LEU A 361 23.07 34.38 21.47
C LEU A 361 23.93 33.19 21.84
N LYS A 362 25.24 33.23 21.56
CA LYS A 362 26.13 32.07 21.69
C LYS A 362 26.16 31.54 23.12
N ASP A 363 26.33 32.41 24.10
CA ASP A 363 26.32 32.03 25.53
C ASP A 363 24.96 31.48 25.96
N SER A 364 23.86 32.01 25.44
CA SER A 364 22.51 31.52 25.74
C SER A 364 22.29 30.09 25.20
N ILE A 365 22.76 29.80 23.98
CA ILE A 365 22.69 28.45 23.38
C ILE A 365 23.56 27.45 24.15
N ILE A 366 24.73 27.89 24.63
CA ILE A 366 25.62 27.07 25.46
C ILE A 366 24.97 26.75 26.82
N ASN A 367 24.50 27.78 27.52
CA ASN A 367 23.95 27.65 28.87
C ASN A 367 22.60 26.93 28.88
N ASN A 368 21.83 26.99 27.80
CA ASN A 368 20.53 26.32 27.65
C ASN A 368 20.60 25.14 26.68
N LYS A 369 21.70 24.36 26.71
CA LYS A 369 21.94 23.24 25.77
C LYS A 369 20.76 22.27 25.62
N GLN A 370 19.95 22.09 26.66
CA GLN A 370 18.78 21.21 26.64
C GLN A 370 17.73 21.60 25.58
N ASP A 371 17.69 22.86 25.17
CA ASP A 371 16.73 23.40 24.21
C ASP A 371 17.23 23.33 22.77
N TRP A 372 18.38 22.68 22.53
CA TRP A 372 19.06 22.68 21.23
C TRP A 372 19.58 21.29 20.84
N CYS A 373 19.70 21.10 19.53
CA CYS A 373 20.38 19.96 18.92
C CYS A 373 21.26 20.44 17.77
N ILE A 374 22.41 19.77 17.59
CA ILE A 374 23.33 20.01 16.49
C ILE A 374 23.13 18.93 15.42
N LYS A 375 23.11 19.33 14.15
CA LYS A 375 22.90 18.43 13.01
C LYS A 375 23.86 18.76 11.85
N PRO A 376 24.48 17.75 11.22
CA PRO A 376 25.19 17.95 9.96
C PRO A 376 24.25 18.42 8.86
N ASN A 377 24.72 19.26 7.94
CA ASN A 377 23.90 19.87 6.88
C ASN A 377 23.38 18.86 5.84
N SER A 378 24.17 17.82 5.50
CA SER A 378 23.87 16.86 4.41
C SER A 378 23.56 15.43 4.86
N ALA A 379 23.63 15.12 6.17
CA ALA A 379 23.45 13.75 6.67
C ALA A 379 21.97 13.33 6.75
N GLY A 380 21.66 12.08 6.44
CA GLY A 380 20.31 11.49 6.54
C GLY A 380 20.14 10.60 7.79
N LYS A 381 18.94 10.02 7.96
CA LYS A 381 18.60 8.96 8.96
C LYS A 381 18.84 9.29 10.44
N GLY A 382 19.17 10.54 10.76
CA GLY A 382 19.51 10.97 12.11
C GLY A 382 20.94 10.61 12.53
N GLU A 383 21.81 10.32 11.57
CA GLU A 383 23.24 10.09 11.83
C GLU A 383 23.91 11.38 12.32
N ASN A 384 24.79 11.24 13.32
CA ASN A 384 25.56 12.33 13.92
C ASN A 384 24.73 13.50 14.49
N ILE A 385 23.46 13.29 14.83
CA ILE A 385 22.69 14.28 15.59
C ILE A 385 23.17 14.28 17.03
N ILE A 386 23.58 15.45 17.52
CA ILE A 386 24.02 15.64 18.90
C ILE A 386 22.92 16.38 19.65
N MET A 387 22.34 15.71 20.64
CA MET A 387 21.31 16.28 21.49
C MET A 387 21.97 16.99 22.66
N GLY A 388 21.71 18.29 22.85
CA GLY A 388 22.30 18.99 23.99
C GLY A 388 21.83 18.45 25.34
N THR A 389 20.69 17.75 25.39
CA THR A 389 20.25 17.01 26.60
C THR A 389 21.10 15.78 26.93
N ASP A 390 21.80 15.19 25.96
CA ASP A 390 22.50 13.91 26.11
C ASP A 390 24.02 14.06 26.35
N VAL A 391 24.59 15.25 26.14
CA VAL A 391 26.03 15.54 26.31
C VAL A 391 26.32 16.45 27.51
N LYS A 392 27.55 16.42 28.03
CA LYS A 392 27.99 17.34 29.10
C LYS A 392 28.20 18.76 28.55
N LEU A 393 28.24 19.77 29.43
CA LEU A 393 28.39 21.17 29.04
C LEU A 393 29.70 21.42 28.27
N ASP A 394 30.84 20.95 28.79
CA ASP A 394 32.14 21.12 28.14
C ASP A 394 32.16 20.49 26.75
N GLU A 395 31.59 19.29 26.61
CA GLU A 395 31.46 18.58 25.34
C GLU A 395 30.57 19.36 24.36
N TRP A 396 29.40 19.82 24.80
CA TRP A 396 28.50 20.65 23.99
C TRP A 396 29.19 21.92 23.48
N THR A 397 29.92 22.61 24.35
CA THR A 397 30.70 23.81 23.99
C THR A 397 31.77 23.46 22.97
N CYS A 398 32.49 22.34 23.13
CA CYS A 398 33.44 21.87 22.11
C CYS A 398 32.77 21.65 20.75
N GLN A 399 31.57 21.03 20.70
CA GLN A 399 30.86 20.80 19.44
C GLN A 399 30.51 22.10 18.71
N LEU A 400 30.16 23.18 19.44
CA LEU A 400 29.84 24.50 18.88
C LEU A 400 31.08 25.33 18.49
N LEU A 401 32.26 24.96 18.97
CA LEU A 401 33.52 25.64 18.69
C LEU A 401 34.40 24.88 17.70
N ASP A 402 34.05 23.63 17.36
CA ASP A 402 34.79 22.79 16.41
C ASP A 402 34.71 23.37 15.00
N SER A 403 35.87 23.61 14.39
CA SER A 403 35.99 24.08 13.00
C SER A 403 35.34 23.13 11.99
N ASN A 404 35.29 21.82 12.29
CA ASN A 404 34.65 20.83 11.42
C ASN A 404 33.12 20.95 11.40
N HIS A 405 32.53 21.62 12.40
CA HIS A 405 31.08 21.80 12.51
C HIS A 405 30.64 23.20 12.08
N GLU A 406 31.53 24.04 11.54
CA GLU A 406 31.18 25.41 11.15
C GLU A 406 29.95 25.52 10.24
N GLN A 407 29.79 24.56 9.33
CA GLN A 407 28.67 24.49 8.37
C GLN A 407 27.49 23.65 8.87
N TRP A 408 27.60 23.04 10.05
CA TRP A 408 26.48 22.34 10.67
C TRP A 408 25.47 23.36 11.20
N ILE A 409 24.27 22.87 11.53
CA ILE A 409 23.23 23.70 12.11
C ILE A 409 23.07 23.39 13.60
N VAL A 410 22.77 24.42 14.38
CA VAL A 410 22.17 24.30 15.70
C VAL A 410 20.70 24.68 15.59
N GLN A 411 19.83 23.76 15.97
CA GLN A 411 18.37 23.89 15.81
C GLN A 411 17.68 23.66 17.14
N GLN A 412 16.64 24.46 17.39
CA GLN A 412 15.80 24.33 18.57
C GLN A 412 15.28 22.90 18.68
N TYR A 413 15.53 22.28 19.83
CA TYR A 413 14.96 20.99 20.18
C TYR A 413 13.51 21.18 20.63
N ILE A 414 12.61 20.38 20.05
CA ILE A 414 11.20 20.38 20.40
C ILE A 414 10.87 18.99 20.97
N PRO A 415 10.55 18.91 22.27
CA PRO A 415 10.06 17.69 22.89
C PRO A 415 8.79 17.22 22.19
N CYS A 416 8.77 15.96 21.78
CA CYS A 416 7.64 15.41 21.06
C CYS A 416 6.63 14.76 22.01
N ILE A 417 5.34 14.82 21.67
CA ILE A 417 4.31 14.00 22.32
C ILE A 417 4.67 12.51 22.24
N GLN A 418 4.16 11.76 23.20
CA GLN A 418 4.39 10.33 23.29
C GLN A 418 3.09 9.54 23.10
N TYR A 419 3.19 8.44 22.36
CA TYR A 419 2.17 7.40 22.30
C TYR A 419 2.75 6.12 22.88
N LYS A 420 2.11 5.57 23.92
CA LYS A 420 2.62 4.41 24.69
C LYS A 420 4.09 4.58 25.11
N SER A 421 4.42 5.76 25.63
CA SER A 421 5.79 6.12 26.06
C SER A 421 6.84 6.14 24.93
N MET A 422 6.41 6.21 23.66
CA MET A 422 7.28 6.36 22.49
C MET A 422 7.05 7.72 21.82
N ASN A 423 8.13 8.40 21.48
CA ASN A 423 8.11 9.68 20.76
C ASN A 423 7.59 9.48 19.32
N ILE A 424 6.83 10.44 18.81
CA ILE A 424 6.14 10.33 17.52
C ILE A 424 6.78 11.25 16.47
N SER A 425 6.79 10.87 15.19
CA SER A 425 7.13 11.78 14.10
C SER A 425 6.33 11.45 12.85
N GLY A 426 5.70 12.47 12.27
CA GLY A 426 4.99 12.37 11.00
C GLY A 426 5.90 12.64 9.81
N MET A 427 5.39 12.34 8.62
CA MET A 427 5.99 12.69 7.34
C MET A 427 4.88 13.23 6.44
N LEU A 428 5.09 14.33 5.72
CA LEU A 428 4.17 14.77 4.67
C LEU A 428 4.74 14.35 3.32
N PHE A 429 3.89 13.81 2.45
CA PHE A 429 4.30 13.52 1.08
C PHE A 429 3.83 14.65 0.16
N CYS A 430 4.78 15.28 -0.51
CA CYS A 430 4.53 16.44 -1.34
C CYS A 430 5.07 16.21 -2.76
N PHE A 431 4.32 16.66 -3.76
CA PHE A 431 4.78 16.75 -5.15
C PHE A 431 4.33 18.08 -5.71
N ASN A 432 5.30 18.93 -6.03
CA ASN A 432 5.05 20.32 -6.41
C ASN A 432 4.14 21.03 -5.39
N ASP A 433 3.05 21.62 -5.87
CA ASP A 433 2.04 22.34 -5.10
C ASP A 433 1.02 21.42 -4.41
N GLN A 434 1.16 20.11 -4.54
CA GLN A 434 0.23 19.13 -3.96
C GLN A 434 0.81 18.43 -2.72
N CYS A 435 -0.02 18.32 -1.67
CA CYS A 435 0.24 17.52 -0.47
C CYS A 435 -0.70 16.32 -0.44
N PHE A 436 -0.16 15.11 -0.30
CA PHE A 436 -0.90 13.84 -0.40
C PHE A 436 -1.35 13.28 0.96
N ASN A 437 -1.28 14.10 2.02
CA ASN A 437 -1.52 13.78 3.44
C ASN A 437 -0.28 13.41 4.26
N ILE A 438 -0.53 13.31 5.58
CA ILE A 438 0.37 12.67 6.52
C ILE A 438 0.57 11.22 6.08
N GLY A 439 1.81 10.90 5.76
CA GLY A 439 2.30 9.58 5.48
C GLY A 439 2.43 8.69 6.71
N LEU A 440 3.24 7.64 6.61
CA LEU A 440 3.51 6.78 7.75
C LEU A 440 4.05 7.59 8.94
N ILE A 441 3.57 7.28 10.13
CA ILE A 441 4.05 7.89 11.36
C ILE A 441 5.09 6.96 11.96
N ARG A 442 6.24 7.52 12.32
CA ARG A 442 7.29 6.80 13.02
C ARG A 442 7.11 7.00 14.51
N ILE A 443 7.29 5.95 15.28
CA ILE A 443 7.37 6.01 16.74
C ILE A 443 8.66 5.36 17.22
N SER A 444 9.26 5.88 18.29
CA SER A 444 10.48 5.32 18.86
C SER A 444 10.57 5.60 20.36
N PRO A 445 11.11 4.66 21.17
CA PRO A 445 11.42 4.96 22.58
C PRO A 445 12.55 5.99 22.73
N HIS A 446 13.31 6.27 21.68
CA HIS A 446 14.42 7.22 21.69
C HIS A 446 13.99 8.63 21.27
N LYS A 447 14.75 9.65 21.69
CA LYS A 447 14.52 11.06 21.29
C LYS A 447 14.65 11.27 19.78
N ILE A 448 15.60 10.57 19.14
CA ILE A 448 15.75 10.53 17.69
C ILE A 448 14.78 9.47 17.14
N VAL A 449 13.68 9.93 16.57
CA VAL A 449 12.64 9.05 16.02
C VAL A 449 13.06 8.52 14.65
N ASN A 450 13.67 7.33 14.63
CA ASN A 450 14.00 6.57 13.42
C ASN A 450 13.57 5.10 13.56
N ILE A 451 13.51 4.37 12.43
CA ILE A 451 13.10 2.96 12.39
C ILE A 451 14.28 2.02 12.64
N CYS A 452 15.46 2.42 12.18
CA CYS A 452 16.69 1.61 12.27
C CYS A 452 17.07 1.30 13.73
N ASN A 453 16.82 2.22 14.66
CA ASN A 453 17.18 2.07 16.07
C ASN A 453 15.96 1.70 16.93
N GLY A 454 15.28 0.61 16.58
CA GLY A 454 14.20 0.06 17.41
C GLY A 454 12.84 0.77 17.34
N GLY A 455 12.67 1.70 16.39
CA GLY A 455 11.37 2.33 16.13
C GLY A 455 10.41 1.48 15.31
N TYR A 456 9.15 1.90 15.27
CA TYR A 456 8.05 1.28 14.56
C TYR A 456 7.31 2.31 13.70
N PHE A 457 6.53 1.82 12.74
CA PHE A 457 5.54 2.58 12.01
C PHE A 457 4.15 2.37 12.62
N ILE A 458 3.37 3.45 12.69
CA ILE A 458 1.94 3.42 12.93
C ILE A 458 1.24 4.12 11.77
N ARG A 459 0.09 3.58 11.34
CA ARG A 459 -0.62 4.10 10.17
C ARG A 459 -1.52 5.25 10.61
N PRO A 460 -1.48 6.42 9.95
CA PRO A 460 -2.55 7.39 10.13
C PRO A 460 -3.84 6.82 9.51
N TYR A 461 -4.96 7.01 10.18
CA TYR A 461 -6.29 6.87 9.61
C TYR A 461 -6.74 8.26 9.18
N VAL A 462 -6.92 8.43 7.87
CA VAL A 462 -7.34 9.71 7.27
C VAL A 462 -8.85 9.69 7.15
N HIS A 463 -9.53 10.45 8.02
CA HIS A 463 -10.98 10.69 7.92
C HIS A 463 -11.17 12.10 7.35
N ARG A 464 -11.01 12.29 6.03
CA ARG A 464 -11.28 13.58 5.36
C ARG A 464 -12.65 13.53 4.69
N GLU A 465 -13.51 14.51 4.99
CA GLU A 465 -14.76 14.73 4.24
C GLU A 465 -14.50 15.02 2.75
N TYR A 466 -13.32 15.57 2.43
CA TYR A 466 -12.95 16.07 1.10
C TYR A 466 -12.34 15.06 0.13
N ILE A 467 -11.95 13.84 0.54
CA ILE A 467 -11.45 12.83 -0.43
C ILE A 467 -12.54 12.46 -1.45
N HIS A 468 -13.80 12.80 -1.14
CA HIS A 468 -14.97 12.47 -1.93
C HIS A 468 -15.68 13.67 -2.55
N SER A 469 -15.09 14.87 -2.51
CA SER A 469 -15.49 15.97 -3.41
C SER A 469 -14.86 15.77 -4.79
N MET A 470 -14.96 14.56 -5.36
CA MET A 470 -14.83 14.40 -6.79
C MET A 470 -16.23 14.59 -7.36
N GLU A 471 -16.44 15.73 -8.02
CA GLU A 471 -17.63 16.05 -8.82
C GLU A 471 -17.91 15.03 -9.94
N ASP A 472 -17.07 13.99 -10.09
CA ASP A 472 -17.01 13.08 -11.23
C ASP A 472 -17.80 11.76 -11.05
N GLY A 473 -18.68 11.66 -10.05
CA GLY A 473 -19.64 10.54 -9.98
C GLY A 473 -19.05 9.16 -9.64
N SER A 474 -17.87 9.10 -9.02
CA SER A 474 -17.18 7.85 -8.65
C SER A 474 -17.79 7.10 -7.47
N ILE A 475 -18.58 7.77 -6.61
CA ILE A 475 -19.39 7.10 -5.58
C ILE A 475 -20.79 6.89 -6.10
N LEU A 476 -21.14 5.63 -6.31
CA LEU A 476 -22.50 5.23 -6.63
C LEU A 476 -23.30 5.08 -5.34
N THR A 477 -24.20 6.03 -5.05
CA THR A 477 -25.15 5.87 -3.94
C THR A 477 -26.17 4.79 -4.27
N LYS A 478 -26.77 4.19 -3.23
CA LYS A 478 -27.81 3.16 -3.42
C LYS A 478 -28.99 3.72 -4.21
N GLU A 479 -29.37 4.98 -3.96
CA GLU A 479 -30.44 5.67 -4.68
C GLU A 479 -30.10 5.82 -6.17
N LYS A 480 -28.88 6.28 -6.49
CA LYS A 480 -28.43 6.47 -7.88
C LYS A 480 -28.30 5.13 -8.62
N LEU A 481 -27.82 4.08 -7.95
CA LEU A 481 -27.80 2.72 -8.49
C LEU A 481 -29.22 2.23 -8.80
N HIS A 482 -30.15 2.44 -7.88
CA HIS A 482 -31.54 2.01 -8.04
C HIS A 482 -32.23 2.77 -9.19
N GLU A 483 -31.99 4.07 -9.32
CA GLU A 483 -32.46 4.88 -10.46
C GLU A 483 -31.94 4.32 -11.79
N GLN A 484 -30.63 4.05 -11.88
CA GLN A 484 -30.03 3.47 -13.09
C GLN A 484 -30.58 2.07 -13.41
N LEU A 485 -30.76 1.21 -12.41
CA LEU A 485 -31.35 -0.12 -12.59
C LEU A 485 -32.82 -0.07 -13.03
N VAL A 486 -33.56 0.97 -12.66
CA VAL A 486 -34.93 1.20 -13.13
C VAL A 486 -34.97 1.70 -14.57
N GLU A 487 -34.01 2.52 -14.98
CA GLU A 487 -33.92 3.09 -16.34
C GLU A 487 -33.41 2.09 -17.39
N LEU A 488 -32.57 1.12 -16.99
CA LEU A 488 -32.09 0.03 -17.83
C LEU A 488 -33.24 -0.93 -18.20
N LYS A 489 -33.98 -0.59 -19.26
CA LYS A 489 -35.11 -1.38 -19.79
C LYS A 489 -34.68 -2.57 -20.66
N SER A 490 -33.42 -2.63 -21.10
CA SER A 490 -32.92 -3.68 -21.98
C SER A 490 -32.06 -4.68 -21.21
N ILE A 491 -32.57 -5.90 -21.08
CA ILE A 491 -31.79 -7.06 -20.67
C ILE A 491 -30.84 -7.41 -21.83
N ASP A 492 -29.53 -7.29 -21.63
CA ASP A 492 -28.52 -7.76 -22.59
C ASP A 492 -28.67 -9.28 -22.79
N ASN A 493 -28.51 -9.79 -24.01
CA ASN A 493 -28.69 -11.21 -24.37
C ASN A 493 -27.77 -12.18 -23.60
N GLN A 494 -26.76 -11.69 -22.87
CA GLN A 494 -25.78 -12.50 -22.12
C GLN A 494 -26.00 -12.50 -20.59
N TRP A 495 -27.02 -11.81 -20.06
CA TRP A 495 -27.28 -11.70 -18.62
C TRP A 495 -27.52 -13.03 -17.88
N ASN A 496 -27.86 -14.10 -18.61
CA ASN A 496 -28.26 -15.39 -18.05
C ASN A 496 -27.09 -16.38 -17.89
N GLN A 497 -25.84 -15.92 -18.04
CA GLN A 497 -24.65 -16.75 -17.89
C GLN A 497 -23.89 -16.42 -16.60
N ASN A 498 -23.66 -17.42 -15.75
CA ASN A 498 -22.88 -17.29 -14.51
C ASN A 498 -23.39 -16.21 -13.53
N VAL A 499 -24.67 -15.83 -13.63
CA VAL A 499 -25.28 -14.79 -12.79
C VAL A 499 -26.12 -15.38 -11.67
N TYR A 500 -25.98 -14.78 -10.50
CA TYR A 500 -26.71 -14.99 -9.28
C TYR A 500 -27.66 -13.81 -9.07
N LEU A 501 -28.97 -14.07 -9.11
CA LEU A 501 -30.02 -13.05 -8.97
C LEU A 501 -30.51 -12.96 -7.53
N SER A 502 -30.62 -11.74 -7.04
CA SER A 502 -31.15 -11.45 -5.70
C SER A 502 -32.17 -10.33 -5.76
N LEU A 503 -33.19 -10.40 -4.90
CA LEU A 503 -34.20 -9.36 -4.78
C LEU A 503 -33.70 -8.25 -3.86
N SER A 504 -33.67 -7.01 -4.36
CA SER A 504 -33.55 -5.78 -3.57
C SER A 504 -34.86 -5.00 -3.66
N SER A 505 -35.05 -4.05 -2.74
CA SER A 505 -36.18 -3.12 -2.74
C SER A 505 -35.65 -1.70 -2.68
N ASP A 506 -36.20 -0.82 -3.52
CA ASP A 506 -35.93 0.62 -3.40
C ASP A 506 -36.67 1.23 -2.19
N SER A 507 -36.38 2.50 -1.90
CA SER A 507 -37.04 3.27 -0.83
C SER A 507 -38.54 3.49 -1.04
N LYS A 508 -39.09 3.16 -2.23
CA LYS A 508 -40.50 3.30 -2.61
C LYS A 508 -41.23 1.95 -2.71
N GLY A 509 -40.56 0.84 -2.36
CA GLY A 509 -41.12 -0.51 -2.35
C GLY A 509 -41.16 -1.21 -3.71
N LYS A 510 -40.51 -0.67 -4.75
CA LYS A 510 -40.39 -1.32 -6.05
C LYS A 510 -39.38 -2.47 -5.98
N ARG A 511 -39.74 -3.61 -6.57
CA ARG A 511 -38.87 -4.79 -6.67
C ARG A 511 -37.75 -4.52 -7.67
N LEU A 512 -36.51 -4.65 -7.21
CA LEU A 512 -35.31 -4.57 -8.04
C LEU A 512 -34.62 -5.93 -8.05
N PHE A 513 -34.11 -6.33 -9.22
CA PHE A 513 -33.33 -7.55 -9.36
C PHE A 513 -31.87 -7.17 -9.52
N PHE A 514 -31.02 -7.71 -8.66
CA PHE A 514 -29.59 -7.48 -8.69
C PHE A 514 -28.88 -8.74 -9.17
N ALA A 515 -28.14 -8.61 -10.26
CA ALA A 515 -27.35 -9.66 -10.88
C ALA A 515 -25.91 -9.60 -10.38
N THR A 516 -25.36 -10.72 -9.94
CA THR A 516 -23.98 -10.82 -9.42
C THR A 516 -23.29 -12.04 -9.99
N ASP A 517 -22.00 -11.96 -10.30
CA ASP A 517 -21.27 -13.13 -10.81
C ASP A 517 -21.14 -14.21 -9.73
N ILE A 518 -21.47 -15.45 -10.08
CA ILE A 518 -21.46 -16.60 -9.16
C ILE A 518 -20.06 -16.85 -8.60
N LYS A 519 -19.01 -16.77 -9.43
CA LYS A 519 -17.63 -17.05 -9.00
C LYS A 519 -17.12 -15.96 -8.06
N GLN A 520 -17.44 -14.70 -8.34
CA GLN A 520 -17.11 -13.57 -7.46
C GLN A 520 -17.78 -13.74 -6.08
N ASN A 521 -19.05 -14.13 -6.02
CA ASN A 521 -19.74 -14.39 -4.76
C ASN A 521 -19.12 -15.54 -3.97
N LEU A 522 -18.83 -16.68 -4.63
CA LEU A 522 -18.19 -17.82 -3.96
C LEU A 522 -16.81 -17.46 -3.42
N LEU A 523 -16.01 -16.69 -4.18
CA LEU A 523 -14.72 -16.19 -3.72
C LEU A 523 -14.88 -15.25 -2.50
N GLN A 524 -15.84 -14.33 -2.54
CA GLN A 524 -16.13 -13.44 -1.42
C GLN A 524 -16.52 -14.22 -0.16
N ARG A 525 -17.38 -15.23 -0.29
CA ARG A 525 -17.78 -16.11 0.82
C ARG A 525 -16.60 -16.89 1.38
N GLN A 526 -15.73 -17.42 0.51
CA GLN A 526 -14.51 -18.11 0.93
C GLN A 526 -13.62 -17.20 1.79
N ILE A 527 -13.33 -15.98 1.32
CA ILE A 527 -12.48 -15.03 2.04
C ILE A 527 -13.08 -14.67 3.42
N LEU A 528 -14.40 -14.49 3.49
CA LEU A 528 -15.08 -14.20 4.76
C LEU A 528 -15.03 -15.41 5.70
N VAL A 529 -15.27 -16.62 5.21
CA VAL A 529 -15.23 -17.86 6.02
C VAL A 529 -13.82 -18.13 6.55
N ASP A 530 -12.78 -17.89 5.76
CA ASP A 530 -11.39 -18.01 6.22
C ASP A 530 -11.10 -17.10 7.43
N MET A 531 -11.68 -15.89 7.43
CA MET A 531 -11.63 -15.00 8.59
C MET A 531 -12.46 -15.56 9.76
N MET A 532 -13.66 -16.09 9.48
CA MET A 532 -14.54 -16.65 10.52
C MET A 532 -13.88 -17.82 11.25
N LEU A 533 -13.21 -18.73 10.54
CA LEU A 533 -12.44 -19.83 11.13
C LEU A 533 -11.28 -19.29 12.00
N LYS A 534 -10.50 -18.32 11.49
CA LYS A 534 -9.39 -17.70 12.26
C LYS A 534 -9.83 -17.00 13.53
N GLN A 535 -11.06 -16.45 13.55
CA GLN A 535 -11.62 -15.73 14.68
C GLN A 535 -12.48 -16.61 15.60
N ASN A 536 -12.49 -17.93 15.39
CA ASN A 536 -13.33 -18.90 16.11
C ASN A 536 -14.83 -18.52 16.09
N ILE A 537 -15.29 -17.86 15.02
CA ILE A 537 -16.70 -17.52 14.81
C ILE A 537 -17.48 -18.79 14.46
N ILE A 538 -16.91 -19.60 13.58
CA ILE A 538 -17.40 -20.93 13.20
C ILE A 538 -16.22 -21.92 13.27
N LEU A 539 -16.49 -23.18 13.56
CA LEU A 539 -15.53 -24.27 13.70
C LEU A 539 -15.97 -25.46 12.86
N HIS A 540 -15.02 -26.25 12.33
CA HIS A 540 -15.33 -27.39 11.46
C HIS A 540 -16.29 -28.43 12.03
N ASN A 541 -16.37 -28.56 13.36
CA ASN A 541 -17.26 -29.51 14.04
C ASN A 541 -18.61 -28.89 14.47
N ASP A 542 -18.89 -27.64 14.10
CA ASP A 542 -20.16 -27.00 14.40
C ASP A 542 -21.32 -27.67 13.62
N ILE A 543 -22.47 -27.81 14.29
CA ILE A 543 -23.74 -28.23 13.72
C ILE A 543 -24.68 -27.02 13.74
N CYS A 544 -24.95 -26.51 12.54
CA CYS A 544 -25.65 -25.25 12.30
C CYS A 544 -27.10 -25.50 11.88
N LEU A 545 -28.07 -25.07 12.70
CA LEU A 545 -29.48 -25.07 12.33
C LEU A 545 -29.86 -23.77 11.61
N ASN A 546 -30.17 -23.85 10.32
CA ASN A 546 -30.44 -22.69 9.48
C ASN A 546 -31.93 -22.49 9.22
N LEU A 547 -32.47 -21.38 9.76
CA LEU A 547 -33.86 -20.96 9.70
C LEU A 547 -34.08 -19.70 8.84
N PHE A 548 -33.10 -19.30 8.02
CA PHE A 548 -33.31 -18.19 7.08
C PHE A 548 -34.33 -18.54 5.99
N GLN A 549 -34.87 -17.50 5.35
CA GLN A 549 -35.87 -17.63 4.30
C GLN A 549 -35.25 -18.15 2.99
N SER A 550 -35.89 -19.16 2.38
CA SER A 550 -35.46 -19.81 1.13
C SER A 550 -36.37 -19.52 -0.08
N ASN A 551 -37.39 -18.67 0.08
CA ASN A 551 -38.35 -18.33 -0.97
C ASN A 551 -38.23 -16.86 -1.42
N ASN A 552 -39.01 -16.48 -2.44
CA ASN A 552 -39.11 -15.10 -2.96
C ASN A 552 -37.77 -14.48 -3.38
N MET A 553 -36.85 -15.28 -3.92
CA MET A 553 -35.51 -14.83 -4.35
C MET A 553 -34.65 -14.24 -3.20
N CYS A 554 -35.04 -14.49 -1.94
CA CYS A 554 -34.22 -14.18 -0.78
C CYS A 554 -33.11 -15.23 -0.66
N ARG A 555 -31.87 -14.78 -0.46
CA ARG A 555 -30.69 -15.65 -0.58
C ARG A 555 -30.00 -15.93 0.74
N SER A 556 -30.50 -15.40 1.85
CA SER A 556 -29.87 -15.62 3.16
C SER A 556 -29.77 -17.10 3.50
N PHE A 557 -30.81 -17.89 3.24
CA PHE A 557 -30.75 -19.33 3.49
C PHE A 557 -29.58 -20.00 2.78
N GLU A 558 -29.39 -19.72 1.50
CA GLU A 558 -28.29 -20.28 0.71
C GLU A 558 -26.93 -19.73 1.13
N ILE A 559 -26.82 -18.42 1.37
CA ILE A 559 -25.55 -17.79 1.80
C ILE A 559 -25.03 -18.45 3.08
N PHE A 560 -25.90 -18.68 4.06
CA PHE A 560 -25.49 -19.30 5.31
C PHE A 560 -25.21 -20.80 5.18
N ASN A 561 -25.88 -21.51 4.26
CA ASN A 561 -25.52 -22.89 3.93
C ASN A 561 -24.15 -22.97 3.23
N ASP A 562 -23.84 -22.03 2.34
CA ASP A 562 -22.52 -21.91 1.72
C ASP A 562 -21.43 -21.63 2.77
N PHE A 563 -21.68 -20.71 3.71
CA PHE A 563 -20.74 -20.48 4.81
C PHE A 563 -20.43 -21.74 5.62
N CYS A 564 -21.47 -22.53 5.94
CA CYS A 564 -21.27 -23.80 6.64
C CYS A 564 -20.49 -24.79 5.79
N SER A 565 -20.84 -24.91 4.49
CA SER A 565 -20.19 -25.84 3.56
C SER A 565 -18.73 -25.52 3.35
N ILE A 566 -18.40 -24.24 3.12
CA ILE A 566 -17.02 -23.75 2.98
C ILE A 566 -16.23 -23.96 4.28
N ALA A 567 -16.87 -23.75 5.43
CA ALA A 567 -16.26 -23.98 6.74
C ALA A 567 -16.16 -25.47 7.10
N ASN A 568 -16.56 -26.40 6.23
CA ASN A 568 -16.65 -27.84 6.50
C ASN A 568 -17.49 -28.20 7.74
N CYS A 569 -18.53 -27.41 8.03
CA CYS A 569 -19.47 -27.63 9.13
C CYS A 569 -20.67 -28.46 8.69
N THR A 570 -21.40 -29.02 9.65
CA THR A 570 -22.69 -29.65 9.36
C THR A 570 -23.79 -28.58 9.33
N THR A 571 -24.54 -28.46 8.23
CA THR A 571 -25.72 -27.58 8.15
C THR A 571 -27.01 -28.39 8.16
N LEU A 572 -27.99 -27.93 8.94
CA LEU A 572 -29.36 -28.46 9.01
C LEU A 572 -30.30 -27.43 8.35
N PRO A 573 -30.62 -27.60 7.06
CA PRO A 573 -31.30 -26.60 6.25
C PRO A 573 -32.83 -26.67 6.46
N MET A 574 -33.35 -26.13 7.56
CA MET A 574 -34.79 -26.19 7.90
C MET A 574 -35.64 -25.06 7.31
N SER A 575 -35.03 -23.91 7.03
CA SER A 575 -35.66 -22.69 6.48
C SER A 575 -36.70 -22.03 7.39
N ALA A 576 -37.08 -20.80 7.07
CA ALA A 576 -38.06 -20.05 7.84
C ALA A 576 -39.48 -20.66 7.84
N ASN A 577 -39.82 -21.49 6.84
CA ASN A 577 -41.18 -22.04 6.67
C ASN A 577 -41.40 -23.37 7.38
N ALA A 578 -40.36 -23.98 7.97
CA ALA A 578 -40.54 -25.21 8.74
C ALA A 578 -41.45 -25.00 9.95
N ASN A 579 -42.26 -26.01 10.26
CA ASN A 579 -43.08 -26.05 11.47
C ASN A 579 -42.15 -26.05 12.71
N ASP A 580 -42.55 -25.34 13.75
CA ASP A 580 -41.78 -25.27 15.00
C ASP A 580 -41.67 -26.63 15.69
N GLU A 581 -42.67 -27.52 15.54
CA GLU A 581 -42.61 -28.91 16.04
C GLU A 581 -41.48 -29.70 15.37
N ASP A 582 -41.41 -29.68 14.04
CA ASP A 582 -40.35 -30.35 13.29
C ASP A 582 -38.96 -29.78 13.63
N ILE A 583 -38.88 -28.47 13.88
CA ILE A 583 -37.64 -27.82 14.33
C ILE A 583 -37.21 -28.36 15.69
N LEU A 584 -38.15 -28.57 16.63
CA LEU A 584 -37.84 -29.16 17.93
C LEU A 584 -37.34 -30.60 17.80
N ASP A 585 -37.97 -31.41 16.96
CA ASP A 585 -37.53 -32.78 16.71
C ASP A 585 -36.09 -32.82 16.16
N VAL A 586 -35.76 -31.90 15.23
CA VAL A 586 -34.41 -31.74 14.69
C VAL A 586 -33.43 -31.27 15.77
N ILE A 587 -33.82 -30.34 16.63
CA ILE A 587 -33.00 -29.87 17.76
C ILE A 587 -32.71 -31.03 18.74
N GLU A 588 -33.73 -31.81 19.09
CA GLU A 588 -33.58 -32.93 20.03
C GLU A 588 -32.69 -34.04 19.46
N TYR A 589 -32.87 -34.37 18.18
CA TYR A 589 -32.13 -35.45 17.53
C TYR A 589 -30.67 -35.08 17.22
N PHE A 590 -30.44 -33.94 16.55
CA PHE A 590 -29.12 -33.56 16.04
C PHE A 590 -28.31 -32.68 17.00
N LYS A 591 -28.96 -32.06 18.00
CA LYS A 591 -28.32 -31.19 18.99
C LYS A 591 -27.43 -30.09 18.37
N PRO A 592 -27.97 -29.26 17.45
CA PRO A 592 -27.22 -28.17 16.86
C PRO A 592 -26.69 -27.20 17.92
N ASN A 593 -25.43 -26.80 17.83
CA ASN A 593 -24.82 -25.84 18.74
C ASN A 593 -24.89 -24.39 18.20
N ILE A 594 -25.14 -24.20 16.91
CA ILE A 594 -25.38 -22.87 16.31
C ILE A 594 -26.81 -22.79 15.78
N LEU A 595 -27.52 -21.72 16.15
CA LEU A 595 -28.81 -21.35 15.57
C LEU A 595 -28.64 -20.15 14.64
N ILE A 596 -29.12 -20.26 13.41
CA ILE A 596 -28.95 -19.25 12.36
C ILE A 596 -30.33 -18.80 11.87
N GLY A 597 -30.61 -17.49 11.83
CA GLY A 597 -31.87 -17.00 11.27
C GLY A 597 -32.08 -15.49 11.36
N SER A 598 -33.20 -15.00 10.80
CA SER A 598 -33.64 -13.61 11.01
C SER A 598 -34.17 -13.44 12.42
N LEU A 599 -34.04 -12.24 13.01
CA LEU A 599 -34.51 -12.01 14.38
C LEU A 599 -36.00 -12.33 14.55
N TYR A 600 -36.83 -11.99 13.55
CA TYR A 600 -38.24 -12.39 13.54
C TYR A 600 -38.44 -13.91 13.68
N ARG A 601 -37.76 -14.73 12.86
CA ARG A 601 -37.94 -16.19 12.91
C ARG A 601 -37.40 -16.80 14.20
N LEU A 602 -36.26 -16.28 14.69
CA LEU A 602 -35.67 -16.68 15.97
C LEU A 602 -36.60 -16.35 17.15
N MET A 603 -37.24 -15.18 17.14
CA MET A 603 -38.24 -14.79 18.14
C MET A 603 -39.48 -15.69 18.10
N GLN A 604 -39.98 -16.03 16.91
CA GLN A 604 -41.13 -16.93 16.76
C GLN A 604 -40.85 -18.30 17.40
N LEU A 605 -39.70 -18.89 17.09
CA LEU A 605 -39.28 -20.15 17.70
C LEU A 605 -39.14 -20.04 19.22
N ALA A 606 -38.56 -18.94 19.72
CA ALA A 606 -38.40 -18.71 21.15
C ALA A 606 -39.76 -18.61 21.88
N PHE A 607 -40.74 -17.90 21.30
CA PHE A 607 -42.10 -17.83 21.86
C PHE A 607 -42.81 -19.19 21.82
N PHE A 608 -42.61 -19.97 20.76
CA PHE A 608 -43.16 -21.31 20.67
C PHE A 608 -42.60 -22.22 21.78
N ILE A 609 -41.28 -22.22 21.98
CA ILE A 609 -40.61 -22.98 23.05
C ILE A 609 -41.12 -22.57 24.43
N GLU A 610 -41.24 -21.26 24.68
CA GLU A 610 -41.76 -20.75 25.95
C GLU A 610 -43.17 -21.25 26.24
N LYS A 611 -44.04 -21.28 25.21
CA LYS A 611 -45.42 -21.74 25.34
C LYS A 611 -45.52 -23.25 25.60
N GLN A 612 -44.61 -24.05 25.07
CA GLN A 612 -44.63 -25.52 25.23
C GLN A 612 -44.21 -26.00 26.62
N GLN A 613 -43.63 -25.14 27.47
CA GLN A 613 -43.15 -25.50 28.82
C GLN A 613 -42.30 -26.78 28.83
N LEU A 614 -41.38 -26.89 27.87
CA LEU A 614 -40.56 -28.08 27.68
C LEU A 614 -39.77 -28.43 28.95
N LYS A 615 -39.73 -29.72 29.30
CA LYS A 615 -38.96 -30.23 30.46
C LYS A 615 -37.44 -30.24 30.22
N LYS A 616 -37.01 -30.28 28.95
CA LYS A 616 -35.60 -30.30 28.55
C LYS A 616 -35.16 -28.91 28.13
N GLU A 617 -34.00 -28.48 28.60
CA GLU A 617 -33.38 -27.20 28.22
C GLU A 617 -32.87 -27.25 26.78
N ILE A 618 -33.20 -26.23 26.00
CA ILE A 618 -32.67 -26.03 24.65
C ILE A 618 -31.50 -25.05 24.73
N LYS A 619 -30.32 -25.50 24.35
CA LYS A 619 -29.08 -24.72 24.47
C LYS A 619 -28.40 -24.56 23.12
N PHE A 620 -28.04 -23.32 22.81
CA PHE A 620 -27.12 -22.99 21.72
C PHE A 620 -25.89 -22.29 22.26
N GLU A 621 -24.73 -22.54 21.65
CA GLU A 621 -23.49 -21.85 21.97
C GLU A 621 -23.43 -20.47 21.31
N LYS A 622 -23.90 -20.39 20.06
CA LYS A 622 -23.86 -19.18 19.24
C LYS A 622 -25.18 -19.00 18.49
N ILE A 623 -25.62 -17.76 18.33
CA ILE A 623 -26.76 -17.39 17.48
C ILE A 623 -26.27 -16.45 16.38
N PHE A 624 -26.47 -16.84 15.12
CA PHE A 624 -26.14 -16.01 13.96
C PHE A 624 -27.40 -15.31 13.46
N PHE A 625 -27.31 -13.99 13.27
CA PHE A 625 -28.44 -13.18 12.82
C PHE A 625 -28.03 -12.11 11.81
N ALA A 626 -29.00 -11.64 11.03
CA ALA A 626 -28.83 -10.59 10.02
C ALA A 626 -30.11 -9.75 9.88
N TYR A 627 -30.07 -8.75 8.99
CA TYR A 627 -31.14 -7.79 8.63
C TYR A 627 -31.42 -6.66 9.62
N GLU A 628 -31.40 -6.95 10.91
CA GLU A 628 -31.81 -5.99 11.94
C GLU A 628 -30.89 -6.06 13.16
N SER A 629 -30.83 -4.96 13.91
CA SER A 629 -30.04 -4.89 15.13
C SER A 629 -30.69 -5.66 16.27
N LEU A 630 -29.90 -6.44 17.00
CA LEU A 630 -30.34 -7.17 18.18
C LEU A 630 -30.25 -6.28 19.44
N ASP A 631 -31.40 -5.85 19.96
CA ASP A 631 -31.50 -5.05 21.19
C ASP A 631 -31.38 -5.89 22.48
N GLU A 632 -31.18 -5.23 23.62
CA GLU A 632 -30.99 -5.89 24.92
C GLU A 632 -32.22 -6.70 25.38
N ILE A 633 -33.43 -6.30 25.00
CA ILE A 633 -34.66 -6.98 25.42
C ILE A 633 -34.72 -8.35 24.74
N LYS A 634 -34.47 -8.40 23.42
CA LYS A 634 -34.38 -9.65 22.66
C LYS A 634 -33.22 -10.52 23.16
N GLN A 635 -32.07 -9.94 23.50
CA GLN A 635 -30.95 -10.70 24.09
C GLN A 635 -31.33 -11.35 25.42
N LYS A 636 -31.99 -10.62 26.33
CA LYS A 636 -32.45 -11.18 27.61
C LYS A 636 -33.43 -12.34 27.38
N PHE A 637 -34.32 -12.20 26.40
CA PHE A 637 -35.26 -13.25 26.04
C PHE A 637 -34.56 -14.50 25.48
N PHE A 638 -33.63 -14.32 24.52
CA PHE A 638 -32.83 -15.45 23.99
C PHE A 638 -31.93 -16.09 25.05
N ARG A 639 -31.35 -15.32 25.98
CA ARG A 639 -30.59 -15.88 27.11
C ARG A 639 -31.46 -16.80 27.97
N ARG A 640 -32.72 -16.44 28.19
CA ARG A 640 -33.67 -17.24 28.97
C ARG A 640 -34.11 -18.50 28.24
N ILE A 641 -34.45 -18.39 26.96
CA ILE A 641 -35.07 -19.49 26.19
C ILE A 641 -34.05 -20.42 25.55
N PHE A 642 -32.99 -19.86 24.97
CA PHE A 642 -31.97 -20.60 24.22
C PHE A 642 -30.67 -20.85 25.01
N HIS A 643 -30.58 -20.34 26.25
CA HIS A 643 -29.40 -20.43 27.10
C HIS A 643 -28.10 -19.95 26.41
N CYS A 644 -28.23 -19.03 25.45
CA CYS A 644 -27.14 -18.53 24.61
C CYS A 644 -26.80 -17.08 24.96
N SER A 645 -25.50 -16.77 25.05
CA SER A 645 -24.99 -15.42 25.36
C SER A 645 -24.07 -14.85 24.27
N ILE A 646 -23.83 -15.60 23.19
CA ILE A 646 -22.96 -15.19 22.09
C ILE A 646 -23.82 -14.99 20.84
N TYR A 647 -23.96 -13.73 20.43
CA TYR A 647 -24.71 -13.34 19.24
C TYR A 647 -23.73 -12.82 18.19
N ILE A 648 -23.86 -13.31 16.97
CA ILE A 648 -23.03 -12.95 15.83
C ILE A 648 -23.90 -12.31 14.76
N GLY A 649 -23.84 -10.97 14.69
CA GLY A 649 -24.46 -10.22 13.61
C GLY A 649 -23.65 -10.33 12.32
N PHE A 650 -24.34 -10.44 11.18
CA PHE A 650 -23.75 -10.35 9.85
C PHE A 650 -24.23 -9.07 9.16
N TYR A 651 -23.30 -8.40 8.48
CA TYR A 651 -23.53 -7.13 7.81
C TYR A 651 -23.25 -7.26 6.31
N GLY A 652 -24.18 -6.74 5.51
CA GLY A 652 -24.14 -6.82 4.06
C GLY A 652 -25.39 -6.24 3.44
N SER A 653 -25.39 -6.19 2.12
CA SER A 653 -26.56 -5.84 1.32
C SER A 653 -26.64 -6.74 0.09
N VAL A 654 -27.76 -6.68 -0.64
CA VAL A 654 -27.90 -7.40 -1.91
C VAL A 654 -26.83 -6.96 -2.92
N GLU A 655 -26.48 -5.67 -2.89
CA GLU A 655 -25.52 -5.05 -3.79
C GLU A 655 -24.05 -5.37 -3.44
N THR A 656 -23.76 -5.68 -2.18
CA THR A 656 -22.40 -5.89 -1.67
C THR A 656 -22.11 -7.34 -1.25
N ASP A 657 -23.14 -8.19 -1.21
CA ASP A 657 -23.20 -9.46 -0.46
C ASP A 657 -22.82 -9.25 1.03
N ILE A 658 -22.77 -10.32 1.82
CA ILE A 658 -22.28 -10.26 3.20
C ILE A 658 -20.76 -10.05 3.16
N PHE A 659 -20.29 -8.99 3.82
CA PHE A 659 -18.87 -8.62 3.84
C PHE A 659 -18.28 -8.45 5.23
N ALA A 660 -19.11 -8.40 6.28
CA ALA A 660 -18.64 -8.29 7.66
C ALA A 660 -19.48 -9.13 8.62
N CYS A 661 -18.89 -9.53 9.73
CA CYS A 661 -19.56 -10.26 10.80
C CYS A 661 -18.94 -9.95 12.18
N GLN A 662 -19.69 -10.15 13.25
CA GLN A 662 -19.17 -9.96 14.60
C GLN A 662 -18.29 -11.15 15.04
N SER A 663 -17.42 -10.94 16.03
CA SER A 663 -16.69 -12.04 16.69
C SER A 663 -17.31 -12.35 18.04
N PRO A 664 -17.20 -13.59 18.56
CA PRO A 664 -17.57 -13.91 19.94
C PRO A 664 -16.97 -12.96 20.97
N LYS A 665 -15.77 -12.42 20.73
CA LYS A 665 -15.11 -11.43 21.60
C LYS A 665 -15.86 -10.10 21.72
N TYR A 666 -16.69 -9.79 20.73
CA TYR A 666 -17.36 -8.51 20.55
C TYR A 666 -18.89 -8.67 20.46
N SER A 667 -19.44 -9.81 20.89
CA SER A 667 -20.86 -10.18 20.74
C SER A 667 -21.83 -9.23 21.44
N SER A 668 -21.37 -8.50 22.48
CA SER A 668 -22.15 -7.49 23.20
C SER A 668 -22.00 -6.07 22.64
N THR A 669 -21.16 -5.88 21.61
CA THR A 669 -20.85 -4.58 21.03
C THR A 669 -21.48 -4.44 19.64
N LYS A 670 -21.31 -3.28 18.99
CA LYS A 670 -21.65 -3.06 17.59
C LYS A 670 -20.43 -3.10 16.66
N ILE A 671 -19.39 -3.86 17.06
CA ILE A 671 -18.15 -4.01 16.28
C ILE A 671 -18.30 -5.18 15.31
N TYR A 672 -18.00 -4.92 14.04
CA TYR A 672 -17.97 -5.91 12.97
C TYR A 672 -16.56 -6.04 12.41
N LEU A 673 -16.17 -7.26 12.10
CA LEU A 673 -14.92 -7.61 11.45
C LEU A 673 -15.16 -7.86 9.97
N TYR A 674 -14.24 -7.43 9.12
CA TYR A 674 -14.26 -7.69 7.68
C TYR A 674 -12.84 -7.99 7.17
N PRO A 675 -12.68 -8.83 6.13
CA PRO A 675 -11.38 -9.07 5.51
C PRO A 675 -10.94 -7.87 4.66
N LYS A 676 -9.69 -7.43 4.83
CA LYS A 676 -9.13 -6.29 4.06
C LYS A 676 -9.01 -6.55 2.55
N ASP A 677 -8.86 -7.81 2.17
CA ASP A 677 -8.78 -8.22 0.77
C ASP A 677 -10.17 -8.39 0.13
N LEU A 678 -11.25 -8.19 0.91
CA LEU A 678 -12.63 -8.32 0.45
C LEU A 678 -13.28 -6.97 0.16
N VAL A 679 -13.24 -6.06 1.13
CA VAL A 679 -13.84 -4.71 1.01
C VAL A 679 -12.92 -3.66 1.61
N HIS A 680 -12.96 -2.46 1.04
CA HIS A 680 -12.53 -1.23 1.71
C HIS A 680 -13.77 -0.54 2.29
N ILE A 681 -13.70 -0.13 3.55
CA ILE A 681 -14.80 0.54 4.25
C ILE A 681 -14.36 1.94 4.67
N GLU A 682 -15.16 2.92 4.29
CA GLU A 682 -15.01 4.32 4.67
C GLU A 682 -16.30 4.78 5.36
N ILE A 683 -16.18 5.60 6.41
CA ILE A 683 -17.33 6.18 7.10
C ILE A 683 -17.28 7.69 6.87
N ILE A 684 -18.30 8.24 6.21
CA ILE A 684 -18.37 9.66 5.86
C ILE A 684 -19.73 10.20 6.26
N ASN A 685 -19.75 11.21 7.12
CA ASN A 685 -21.00 11.83 7.60
C ASN A 685 -22.00 10.79 8.13
N SER A 686 -21.52 9.83 8.92
CA SER A 686 -22.29 8.68 9.44
C SER A 686 -22.85 7.72 8.38
N LYS A 687 -22.43 7.83 7.11
CA LYS A 687 -22.73 6.86 6.05
C LYS A 687 -21.55 5.91 5.86
N ILE A 688 -21.85 4.65 5.61
CA ILE A 688 -20.84 3.62 5.30
C ILE A 688 -20.70 3.55 3.78
N ILE A 689 -19.50 3.78 3.28
CA ILE A 689 -19.11 3.57 1.88
C ILE A 689 -18.31 2.27 1.82
N VAL A 690 -18.74 1.39 0.92
CA VAL A 690 -18.14 0.06 0.76
C VAL A 690 -17.61 -0.05 -0.67
N THR A 691 -16.30 -0.19 -0.81
CA THR A 691 -15.67 -0.56 -2.08
C THR A 691 -15.42 -2.06 -2.07
N ASN A 692 -16.16 -2.81 -2.88
CA ASN A 692 -15.93 -4.24 -3.02
C ASN A 692 -14.70 -4.48 -3.92
N LEU A 693 -13.69 -5.17 -3.39
CA LEU A 693 -12.41 -5.39 -4.09
C LEU A 693 -12.43 -6.62 -5.01
N ILE A 694 -13.47 -7.45 -4.91
CA ILE A 694 -13.67 -8.66 -5.70
C ILE A 694 -14.52 -8.39 -6.93
N ARG A 695 -15.53 -7.51 -6.80
CA ARG A 695 -16.44 -7.13 -7.89
C ARG A 695 -15.75 -6.09 -8.78
N LYS A 696 -15.58 -6.44 -10.06
CA LYS A 696 -14.91 -5.62 -11.07
C LYS A 696 -15.88 -5.20 -12.17
#